data_AF-A0A3D5A4F7-F1
#
_entry.id   AF-A0A3D5A4F7-F1
#
_cell.length_a   1.000
_cell.length_b   1.000
_cell.length_c   1.000
_cell.angle_alpha   90.00
_cell.angle_beta   90.00
_cell.angle_gamma   90.00
#
_symmetry.space_group_name_H-M   'P 1'
#
loop_
_entity.id
_entity.type
_entity.pdbx_description
1 polymer ?
#
loop_
_entity_poly.entity_id
_entity_poly.type
_entity_poly.pdbx_seq_one_letter_code
_entity_poly.pdbx_strand_id
1 'polypeptide(L)'
;MDVARERRIGVLISLVILCGLVALMWLGRLQGPDNWFYGLCFHLRGDLPPSERIALVGIDVDSVAERGPWPWSFTDHAHILRTLDAAGAATVVFDMPDLTQVGEQPPAGAELAVFAEALRAARCKTVLPFVIESGTDPQAEQTAERLSDAAVGSGELPRPTLHQPGRLALPHDDLRMAADGIGCTNMWVDIDGTVRDVPVLVSYQGRLFPSLALAAFRRFADGADGPPAIENGSLHVGPYRVPVLWSGEMRVNYYGGYRHYETVSCRRLFSESPEDLEGLFEGRLVFVGPVYGTSAPTYNTPNDARLLGIEINANAAANLIEGQAIRQVPDWAVILAMALLSMLLCLTLPNAGVFRGTVIVIAVLLGVGGLMFWRFTHSVWFPMGGPMLCVALIGMAMIARAAAISDRLHSEASIRLQSRLQAITGVGRLIDSSLERKELLDATMRWVEAELEVEAASLLLLDPDTQRLRFEVALGEKGDQIKDFTVALGQGIAGTVAQTAEPMVINDVARDPRHARDLAKAVDYPVHNLLCVPMLLRGEVIGVIEVMNKRERLPFTEYDTALLTVIAQQAGLFLENARLYSILQSRVDYANAELRATNLELASEKAKVETLVQEMVDGVISTDEADRIVLVNDAAERMLGLSAEDVLGEPALATVRQPDLVRLWAMPLSPHGGTYTEEVEFDGDRPVSLQVTIALIGGGDEIGGKCMILTDITEFKIIDQMKSDLIAFVSHELKTPLTNIGLYTELLQSRLQPDDEQNLDITRVIMRQTLRMRHMVEDFLNISRIDADRGLSMNFTRLENVAAIVNDIVEIEGHGRDTHFFEVGLPDPLPDLWADRAKLEEVFANLIGNAIKFSPRGGTIRVRGELHGPMLRFSVSDEGIGMSKADQARLFRRFERVGASVSRIPGTGLGLFICKHLIEAHGGNVWAESTEGEGSTFHFTVPLYDGQDQEARDAGPCQN
;
A
#
# COMPACT_ATOMS: atom_id res chain seq x y z
N MET A 1 17.60 -41.76 48.36
CA MET A 1 18.10 -40.44 48.82
C MET A 1 17.89 -39.35 47.76
N ASP A 2 17.82 -39.70 46.47
CA ASP A 2 17.62 -38.74 45.37
C ASP A 2 16.22 -38.09 45.30
N VAL A 3 15.16 -38.81 45.67
CA VAL A 3 13.78 -38.29 45.63
C VAL A 3 13.55 -37.07 46.54
N ALA A 4 14.23 -37.01 47.70
CA ALA A 4 14.13 -35.88 48.61
C ALA A 4 14.90 -34.64 48.10
N ARG A 5 15.92 -34.85 47.27
CA ARG A 5 16.73 -33.79 46.65
C ARG A 5 16.00 -33.19 45.46
N GLU A 6 15.38 -34.02 44.62
CA GLU A 6 14.55 -33.58 43.50
C GLU A 6 13.31 -32.80 43.95
N ARG A 7 12.66 -33.22 45.06
CA ARG A 7 11.55 -32.45 45.65
C ARG A 7 11.95 -31.05 46.12
N ARG A 8 13.15 -30.88 46.70
CA ARG A 8 13.62 -29.56 47.13
C ARG A 8 13.97 -28.66 45.94
N ILE A 9 14.51 -29.24 44.87
CA ILE A 9 14.84 -28.51 43.64
C ILE A 9 13.54 -28.04 42.95
N GLY A 10 12.51 -28.90 42.88
CA GLY A 10 11.21 -28.53 42.32
C GLY A 10 10.55 -27.37 43.08
N VAL A 11 10.55 -27.41 44.41
CA VAL A 11 10.02 -26.32 45.25
C VAL A 11 10.83 -25.03 45.08
N LEU A 12 12.15 -25.12 44.97
CA LEU A 12 13.02 -23.96 44.77
C LEU A 12 12.79 -23.29 43.40
N ILE A 13 12.66 -24.08 42.33
CA ILE A 13 12.36 -23.58 40.98
C ILE A 13 10.99 -22.89 40.96
N SER A 14 9.98 -23.49 41.58
CA SER A 14 8.65 -22.88 41.72
C SER A 14 8.68 -21.55 42.48
N LEU A 15 9.49 -21.46 43.55
CA LEU A 15 9.66 -20.23 44.31
C LEU A 15 10.37 -19.13 43.50
N VAL A 16 11.38 -19.50 42.70
CA VAL A 16 12.12 -18.56 41.84
C VAL A 16 11.23 -18.03 40.71
N ILE A 17 10.42 -18.88 40.08
CA ILE A 17 9.46 -18.47 39.06
C ILE A 17 8.38 -17.55 39.66
N LEU A 18 7.91 -17.85 40.87
CA LEU A 18 6.97 -17.01 41.61
C LEU A 18 7.55 -15.61 41.91
N CYS A 19 8.78 -15.55 42.43
CA CYS A 19 9.46 -14.28 42.67
C CYS A 19 9.72 -13.50 41.37
N GLY A 20 10.02 -14.19 40.27
CA GLY A 20 10.20 -13.59 38.94
C GLY A 20 8.91 -12.96 38.39
N LEU A 21 7.77 -13.65 38.52
CA LEU A 21 6.46 -13.13 38.10
C LEU A 21 5.99 -11.94 38.94
N VAL A 22 6.20 -11.99 40.26
CA VAL A 22 5.91 -10.85 41.16
C VAL A 22 6.81 -9.66 40.82
N ALA A 23 8.09 -9.89 40.52
CA ALA A 23 9.01 -8.85 40.08
C ALA A 23 8.61 -8.24 38.72
N LEU A 24 8.14 -9.05 37.77
CA LEU A 24 7.65 -8.59 36.46
C LEU A 24 6.38 -7.72 36.56
N MET A 25 5.46 -8.05 37.47
CA MET A 25 4.32 -7.17 37.81
C MET A 25 4.79 -5.83 38.39
N TRP A 26 5.74 -5.87 39.34
CA TRP A 26 6.26 -4.67 40.00
C TRP A 26 7.03 -3.75 39.03
N LEU A 27 7.63 -4.32 37.98
CA LEU A 27 8.36 -3.60 36.93
C LEU A 27 7.47 -3.03 35.81
N GLY A 28 6.15 -3.18 35.88
CA GLY A 28 5.21 -2.62 34.90
C GLY A 28 5.25 -3.25 33.50
N ARG A 29 5.95 -4.38 33.32
CA ARG A 29 6.17 -5.01 32.00
C ARG A 29 5.02 -5.88 31.47
N LEU A 30 3.89 -5.94 32.19
CA LEU A 30 2.71 -6.74 31.82
C LEU A 30 1.56 -5.92 31.21
N GLN A 31 1.81 -4.66 30.81
CA GLN A 31 0.77 -3.79 30.22
C GLN A 31 0.20 -4.29 28.88
N GLY A 32 0.98 -5.03 28.09
CA GLY A 32 0.54 -5.53 26.77
C GLY A 32 -0.68 -6.47 26.83
N PRO A 33 -0.64 -7.56 27.63
CA PRO A 33 -1.79 -8.44 27.84
C PRO A 33 -3.02 -7.75 28.43
N ASP A 34 -2.82 -6.79 29.34
CA ASP A 34 -3.89 -5.98 29.93
C ASP A 34 -4.62 -5.15 28.84
N ASN A 35 -3.86 -4.49 27.96
CA ASN A 35 -4.42 -3.71 26.85
C ASN A 35 -5.16 -4.58 25.83
N TRP A 36 -4.61 -5.76 25.50
CA TRP A 36 -5.27 -6.71 24.60
C TRP A 36 -6.62 -7.20 25.16
N PHE A 37 -6.66 -7.59 26.45
CA PHE A 37 -7.90 -8.03 27.08
C PHE A 37 -8.91 -6.88 27.21
N TYR A 38 -8.44 -5.67 27.48
CA TYR A 38 -9.28 -4.47 27.51
C TYR A 38 -9.95 -4.24 26.15
N GLY A 39 -9.20 -4.35 25.05
CA GLY A 39 -9.72 -4.30 23.69
C GLY A 39 -10.75 -5.39 23.41
N LEU A 40 -10.46 -6.65 23.78
CA LEU A 40 -11.38 -7.77 23.59
C LEU A 40 -12.73 -7.55 24.30
N CYS A 41 -12.71 -7.03 25.53
CA CYS A 41 -13.94 -6.77 26.28
C CYS A 41 -14.83 -5.68 25.64
N PHE A 42 -14.25 -4.70 24.95
CA PHE A 42 -15.03 -3.72 24.18
C PHE A 42 -15.64 -4.32 22.92
N HIS A 43 -14.86 -5.09 22.14
CA HIS A 43 -15.36 -5.78 20.94
C HIS A 43 -16.54 -6.71 21.28
N LEU A 44 -16.51 -7.35 22.45
CA LEU A 44 -17.61 -8.19 22.95
C LEU A 44 -18.82 -7.40 23.46
N ARG A 45 -18.65 -6.13 23.84
CA ARG A 45 -19.73 -5.27 24.35
C ARG A 45 -20.53 -4.59 23.23
N GLY A 46 -19.90 -4.34 22.08
CA GLY A 46 -20.50 -3.65 20.93
C GLY A 46 -20.54 -2.13 21.07
N ASP A 47 -21.04 -1.45 20.03
CA ASP A 47 -21.08 0.01 19.90
C ASP A 47 -21.99 0.66 20.95
N LEU A 48 -21.55 1.79 21.51
CA LEU A 48 -22.43 2.65 22.30
C LEU A 48 -23.29 3.54 21.38
N PRO A 49 -24.53 3.91 21.76
CA PRO A 49 -25.27 4.92 21.03
C PRO A 49 -24.65 6.33 21.24
N PRO A 50 -24.65 7.20 20.22
CA PRO A 50 -24.14 8.57 20.36
C PRO A 50 -25.02 9.39 21.31
N SER A 51 -24.41 10.34 22.02
CA SER A 51 -25.11 11.22 22.96
C SER A 51 -26.02 12.21 22.24
N GLU A 52 -27.31 12.25 22.58
CA GLU A 52 -28.27 13.24 22.04
C GLU A 52 -27.97 14.68 22.49
N ARG A 53 -27.06 14.87 23.45
CA ARG A 53 -26.64 16.18 23.97
C ARG A 53 -25.53 16.84 23.15
N ILE A 54 -24.96 16.12 22.17
CA ILE A 54 -23.84 16.59 21.34
C ILE A 54 -24.26 16.63 19.87
N ALA A 55 -23.86 17.68 19.16
CA ALA A 55 -24.00 17.79 17.72
C ALA A 55 -22.65 18.14 17.08
N LEU A 56 -22.40 17.63 15.86
CA LEU A 56 -21.17 17.89 15.13
C LEU A 56 -21.44 18.71 13.88
N VAL A 57 -20.59 19.71 13.63
CA VAL A 57 -20.55 20.50 12.41
C VAL A 57 -19.22 20.23 11.71
N GLY A 58 -19.30 19.65 10.52
CA GLY A 58 -18.16 19.17 9.77
C GLY A 58 -17.71 20.11 8.65
N ILE A 59 -16.41 20.37 8.57
CA ILE A 59 -15.79 21.03 7.42
C ILE A 59 -15.48 19.95 6.37
N ASP A 60 -16.40 19.81 5.40
CA ASP A 60 -16.40 18.80 4.34
C ASP A 60 -16.06 19.37 2.95
N VAL A 61 -16.12 18.54 1.88
CA VAL A 61 -15.51 18.86 0.56
C VAL A 61 -16.34 19.98 0.01
N ASP A 62 -17.66 19.86 0.15
CA ASP A 62 -18.61 20.83 -0.35
C ASP A 62 -18.38 22.19 0.32
N SER A 63 -18.10 22.20 1.63
CA SER A 63 -17.76 23.42 2.36
C SER A 63 -16.43 24.03 1.89
N VAL A 64 -15.38 23.21 1.70
CA VAL A 64 -14.05 23.65 1.22
C VAL A 64 -14.08 24.06 -0.26
N ALA A 65 -14.88 23.39 -1.09
CA ALA A 65 -15.04 23.70 -2.50
C ALA A 65 -15.79 25.04 -2.69
N GLU A 66 -16.73 25.35 -1.81
CA GLU A 66 -17.48 26.62 -1.87
C GLU A 66 -16.69 27.80 -1.29
N ARG A 67 -15.97 27.60 -0.18
CA ARG A 67 -15.30 28.69 0.57
C ARG A 67 -13.79 28.78 0.37
N GLY A 68 -13.18 27.78 -0.26
CA GLY A 68 -11.74 27.65 -0.39
C GLY A 68 -11.10 26.82 0.73
N PRO A 69 -9.77 26.61 0.68
CA PRO A 69 -9.04 25.80 1.64
C PRO A 69 -9.20 26.36 3.06
N TRP A 70 -9.44 25.46 4.02
CA TRP A 70 -9.34 25.74 5.45
C TRP A 70 -7.88 26.09 5.83
N PRO A 71 -7.59 27.01 6.77
CA PRO A 71 -8.51 27.71 7.67
C PRO A 71 -9.15 28.94 7.03
N TRP A 72 -10.44 29.19 7.34
CA TRP A 72 -11.19 30.34 6.82
C TRP A 72 -11.01 31.62 7.65
N SER A 73 -11.49 32.76 7.15
CA SER A 73 -11.33 34.06 7.79
C SER A 73 -12.04 34.15 9.15
N PHE A 74 -11.63 35.09 10.01
CA PHE A 74 -12.34 35.39 11.26
C PHE A 74 -13.78 35.84 11.05
N THR A 75 -14.07 36.42 9.89
CA THR A 75 -15.43 36.79 9.49
C THR A 75 -16.32 35.57 9.27
N ASP A 76 -15.77 34.50 8.66
CA ASP A 76 -16.49 33.23 8.48
C ASP A 76 -16.74 32.54 9.82
N HIS A 77 -15.75 32.54 10.72
CA HIS A 77 -15.92 32.03 12.09
C HIS A 77 -16.97 32.82 12.89
N ALA A 78 -16.98 34.15 12.75
CA ALA A 78 -17.99 35.01 13.35
C ALA A 78 -19.40 34.69 12.81
N HIS A 79 -19.51 34.39 11.52
CA HIS A 79 -20.77 33.99 10.91
C HIS A 79 -21.25 32.64 11.46
N ILE A 80 -20.39 31.62 11.48
CA ILE A 80 -20.70 30.29 12.04
C ILE A 80 -21.19 30.41 13.49
N LEU A 81 -20.47 31.18 14.31
CA LEU A 81 -20.84 31.38 15.71
C LEU A 81 -22.21 32.05 15.85
N ARG A 82 -22.49 33.11 15.08
CA ARG A 82 -23.79 33.80 15.11
C ARG A 82 -24.93 32.90 14.65
N THR A 83 -24.72 32.10 13.62
CA THR A 83 -25.73 31.15 13.12
C THR A 83 -26.03 30.08 14.16
N LEU A 84 -25.01 29.48 14.77
CA LEU A 84 -25.19 28.48 15.83
C LEU A 84 -25.83 29.06 17.11
N ASP A 85 -25.47 30.30 17.48
CA ASP A 85 -26.10 31.00 18.61
C ASP A 85 -27.58 31.32 18.35
N ALA A 86 -27.91 31.70 17.13
CA ALA A 86 -29.27 31.96 16.69
C ALA A 86 -30.09 30.67 16.62
N ALA A 87 -29.49 29.55 16.22
CA ALA A 87 -30.08 28.21 16.22
C ALA A 87 -30.16 27.56 17.62
N GLY A 88 -29.81 28.29 18.70
CA GLY A 88 -30.03 27.86 20.08
C GLY A 88 -28.96 26.94 20.67
N ALA A 89 -27.75 26.86 20.09
CA ALA A 89 -26.64 26.09 20.67
C ALA A 89 -26.34 26.54 22.11
N ALA A 90 -26.12 25.59 23.04
CA ALA A 90 -25.80 25.93 24.43
C ALA A 90 -24.30 26.23 24.64
N THR A 91 -23.44 25.46 23.96
CA THR A 91 -21.99 25.65 23.99
C THR A 91 -21.42 25.31 22.62
N VAL A 92 -20.59 26.19 22.06
CA VAL A 92 -19.91 25.99 20.77
C VAL A 92 -18.42 25.80 21.02
N VAL A 93 -17.86 24.71 20.50
CA VAL A 93 -16.45 24.36 20.61
C VAL A 93 -15.86 24.34 19.21
N PHE A 94 -14.88 25.19 18.94
CA PHE A 94 -14.10 25.09 17.70
C PHE A 94 -12.92 24.17 17.94
N ASP A 95 -12.68 23.19 17.07
CA ASP A 95 -11.54 22.27 17.23
C ASP A 95 -10.26 22.82 16.58
N MET A 96 -10.32 23.92 15.81
CA MET A 96 -9.15 24.63 15.27
C MET A 96 -9.44 26.07 14.81
N PRO A 97 -9.03 27.11 15.55
CA PRO A 97 -8.79 28.43 14.98
C PRO A 97 -7.28 28.70 15.03
N ASP A 98 -6.61 28.56 13.89
CA ASP A 98 -5.24 29.04 13.77
C ASP A 98 -5.25 30.58 13.75
N LEU A 99 -4.84 31.20 14.85
CA LEU A 99 -4.71 32.66 14.99
C LEU A 99 -3.34 33.18 14.53
N THR A 100 -2.42 32.28 14.17
CA THR A 100 -1.01 32.57 13.85
C THR A 100 -0.68 32.49 12.37
N GLN A 101 -1.47 31.79 11.56
CA GLN A 101 -1.30 31.67 10.10
C GLN A 101 -1.95 32.78 9.27
N VAL A 102 -2.30 33.90 9.88
CA VAL A 102 -2.43 35.11 9.08
C VAL A 102 -1.00 35.47 8.68
N GLY A 103 -0.70 35.44 7.37
CA GLY A 103 0.67 35.51 6.83
C GLY A 103 1.50 36.72 7.30
N GLU A 104 2.60 37.04 6.62
CA GLU A 104 3.54 38.12 7.00
C GLU A 104 2.92 39.52 7.27
N GLN A 105 1.61 39.72 7.07
CA GLN A 105 0.85 40.86 7.55
C GLN A 105 -0.12 40.44 8.66
N PRO A 106 -0.10 41.10 9.84
CA PRO A 106 -1.12 40.87 10.87
C PRO A 106 -2.51 41.08 10.27
N PRO A 107 -3.53 40.33 10.70
CA PRO A 107 -4.89 40.50 10.20
C PRO A 107 -5.24 41.98 10.33
N ALA A 108 -5.76 42.57 9.25
CA ALA A 108 -6.26 43.93 9.32
C ALA A 108 -7.18 44.01 10.55
N GLY A 109 -6.88 44.87 11.52
CA GLY A 109 -7.49 44.84 12.85
C GLY A 109 -9.04 44.90 12.89
N ALA A 110 -9.67 45.14 11.73
CA ALA A 110 -11.10 45.02 11.50
C ALA A 110 -11.64 43.57 11.57
N GLU A 111 -10.98 42.55 11.00
CA GLU A 111 -11.53 41.18 10.97
C GLU A 111 -11.54 40.51 12.34
N LEU A 112 -10.44 40.67 13.08
CA LEU A 112 -10.36 40.19 14.47
C LEU A 112 -11.39 40.91 15.37
N ALA A 113 -11.65 42.19 15.11
CA ALA A 113 -12.68 42.94 15.83
C ALA A 113 -14.10 42.40 15.56
N VAL A 114 -14.40 41.97 14.34
CA VAL A 114 -15.69 41.37 13.96
C VAL A 114 -15.93 40.04 14.70
N PHE A 115 -14.91 39.19 14.80
CA PHE A 115 -15.02 37.94 15.55
C PHE A 115 -15.09 38.17 17.07
N ALA A 116 -14.28 39.10 17.59
CA ALA A 116 -14.33 39.48 19.01
C ALA A 116 -15.70 40.08 19.39
N GLU A 117 -16.32 40.88 18.51
CA GLU A 117 -17.69 41.38 18.70
C GLU A 117 -18.71 40.25 18.68
N ALA A 118 -18.58 39.28 17.75
CA ALA A 118 -19.45 38.12 17.70
C ALA A 118 -19.36 37.27 18.99
N LEU A 119 -18.15 37.05 19.52
CA LEU A 119 -17.92 36.37 20.80
C LEU A 119 -18.57 37.09 21.98
N ARG A 120 -18.47 38.43 22.03
CA ARG A 120 -19.10 39.24 23.09
C ARG A 120 -20.62 39.26 22.99
N ALA A 121 -21.17 39.17 21.77
CA ALA A 121 -22.60 39.21 21.51
C ALA A 121 -23.28 37.84 21.63
N ALA A 122 -22.54 36.74 21.52
CA ALA A 122 -23.07 35.38 21.61
C ALA A 122 -23.66 35.09 23.00
N ARG A 123 -24.83 34.45 23.02
CA ARG A 123 -25.52 33.98 24.24
C ARG A 123 -25.01 32.60 24.66
N CYS A 124 -24.58 31.79 23.70
CA CYS A 124 -23.96 30.49 23.89
C CYS A 124 -22.55 30.63 24.46
N LYS A 125 -22.13 29.65 25.27
CA LYS A 125 -20.77 29.61 25.80
C LYS A 125 -19.82 29.17 24.67
N THR A 126 -18.77 29.93 24.41
CA THR A 126 -17.80 29.56 23.35
C THR A 126 -16.49 29.05 23.94
N VAL A 127 -16.00 27.93 23.43
CA VAL A 127 -14.71 27.32 23.78
C VAL A 127 -13.83 27.36 22.53
N LEU A 128 -12.68 27.99 22.66
CA LEU A 128 -11.69 28.08 21.59
C LEU A 128 -10.35 27.49 22.07
N PRO A 129 -9.65 26.72 21.23
CA PRO A 129 -8.26 26.40 21.44
C PRO A 129 -7.40 27.58 21.02
N PHE A 130 -6.48 28.01 21.87
CA PHE A 130 -5.50 29.03 21.53
C PHE A 130 -4.11 28.42 21.61
N VAL A 131 -3.40 28.41 20.49
CA VAL A 131 -1.96 28.16 20.46
C VAL A 131 -1.28 29.52 20.61
N ILE A 132 -0.50 29.68 21.67
CA ILE A 132 0.46 30.78 21.77
C ILE A 132 1.82 30.08 21.70
N GLU A 133 2.67 30.47 20.75
CA GLU A 133 4.05 29.98 20.74
C GLU A 133 4.88 30.90 21.63
N SER A 134 5.41 30.33 22.71
CA SER A 134 6.37 31.04 23.55
C SER A 134 7.66 31.28 22.75
N GLY A 135 7.87 32.49 22.24
CA GLY A 135 9.20 32.82 21.72
C GLY A 135 9.41 34.17 21.03
N THR A 136 8.45 34.72 20.29
CA THR A 136 8.79 35.79 19.33
C THR A 136 7.90 37.04 19.36
N ASP A 137 6.72 37.00 19.99
CA ASP A 137 5.84 38.18 20.03
C ASP A 137 5.58 38.70 21.47
N PRO A 138 6.16 39.86 21.85
CA PRO A 138 5.85 40.53 23.12
C PRO A 138 4.40 41.03 23.23
N GLN A 139 3.61 41.02 22.14
CA GLN A 139 2.18 41.36 22.16
C GLN A 139 1.26 40.14 22.26
N ALA A 140 1.78 38.90 22.21
CA ALA A 140 0.97 37.69 22.31
C ALA A 140 0.20 37.61 23.64
N GLU A 141 0.83 38.00 24.75
CA GLU A 141 0.19 38.07 26.07
C GLU A 141 -0.94 39.12 26.09
N GLN A 142 -0.77 40.26 25.42
CA GLN A 142 -1.77 41.33 25.34
C GLN A 142 -2.95 40.97 24.41
N THR A 143 -2.69 40.25 23.32
CA THR A 143 -3.70 39.74 22.39
C THR A 143 -4.51 38.61 23.04
N ALA A 144 -3.84 37.72 23.77
CA ALA A 144 -4.47 36.70 24.61
C ALA A 144 -5.33 37.32 25.71
N GLU A 145 -4.85 38.35 26.42
CA GLU A 145 -5.66 39.07 27.42
C GLU A 145 -6.90 39.73 26.80
N ARG A 146 -6.76 40.42 25.65
CA ARG A 146 -7.88 41.07 24.94
C ARG A 146 -8.95 40.10 24.45
N LEU A 147 -8.56 38.87 24.06
CA LEU A 147 -9.47 37.81 23.63
C LEU A 147 -10.01 37.02 24.85
N SER A 148 -9.25 36.91 25.93
CA SER A 148 -9.64 36.19 27.17
C SER A 148 -10.86 36.79 27.88
N ASP A 149 -11.05 38.11 27.76
CA ASP A 149 -12.19 38.82 28.33
C ASP A 149 -13.53 38.48 27.62
N ALA A 150 -13.49 37.87 26.42
CA ALA A 150 -14.66 37.54 25.60
C ALA A 150 -14.77 36.04 25.22
N ALA A 151 -13.64 35.33 25.12
CA ALA A 151 -13.57 33.90 24.84
C ALA A 151 -12.63 33.22 25.85
N VAL A 152 -13.10 32.17 26.52
CA VAL A 152 -12.26 31.46 27.48
C VAL A 152 -11.51 30.35 26.77
N GLY A 153 -10.27 30.67 26.43
CA GLY A 153 -9.29 29.79 25.81
C GLY A 153 -8.55 28.87 26.78
N SER A 154 -8.19 27.68 26.31
CA SER A 154 -7.02 26.95 26.86
C SER A 154 -5.77 27.46 26.14
N GLY A 155 -4.87 28.12 26.87
CA GLY A 155 -3.57 28.55 26.36
C GLY A 155 -2.55 27.41 26.27
N GLU A 156 -1.49 27.67 25.49
CA GLU A 156 -0.28 26.88 25.16
C GLU A 156 -0.30 25.36 25.43
N LEU A 157 -0.16 24.58 24.34
CA LEU A 157 -0.07 23.12 24.40
C LEU A 157 1.27 22.66 25.02
N PRO A 158 1.25 21.73 25.99
CA PRO A 158 2.47 21.23 26.62
C PRO A 158 3.06 20.00 25.90
N ARG A 159 4.39 19.84 25.96
CA ARG A 159 5.01 18.49 25.85
C ARG A 159 4.71 17.71 27.14
N PRO A 160 3.99 16.58 27.11
CA PRO A 160 3.74 15.80 28.32
C PRO A 160 5.02 15.05 28.72
N THR A 161 5.53 15.32 29.92
CA THR A 161 6.42 14.39 30.64
C THR A 161 5.66 13.77 31.80
N LEU A 162 5.15 12.55 31.60
CA LEU A 162 4.78 11.64 32.68
C LEU A 162 5.41 10.28 32.39
N HIS A 163 6.39 9.94 33.22
CA HIS A 163 7.20 8.74 33.12
C HIS A 163 6.36 7.47 33.31
N GLN A 164 6.03 6.78 32.21
CA GLN A 164 5.86 5.32 32.21
C GLN A 164 6.65 4.70 31.05
N PRO A 165 7.58 3.77 31.32
CA PRO A 165 8.28 3.06 30.25
C PRO A 165 7.31 2.10 29.56
N GLY A 166 7.00 2.34 28.29
CA GLY A 166 6.10 1.51 27.47
C GLY A 166 4.94 2.24 26.81
N ARG A 167 4.68 3.50 27.20
CA ARG A 167 3.88 4.45 26.43
C ARG A 167 4.82 5.50 25.87
N LEU A 168 4.71 5.77 24.57
CA LEU A 168 5.68 6.58 23.84
C LEU A 168 5.75 7.99 24.43
N ALA A 169 6.88 8.30 25.06
CA ALA A 169 7.45 9.63 25.12
C ALA A 169 8.28 9.80 23.84
N LEU A 170 7.93 10.77 22.99
CA LEU A 170 8.65 11.10 21.75
C LEU A 170 9.94 11.89 22.02
N PRO A 171 11.05 11.59 21.31
CA PRO A 171 12.11 12.57 21.01
C PRO A 171 12.56 12.50 19.52
N HIS A 172 12.96 13.58 18.82
CA HIS A 172 13.13 14.98 19.21
C HIS A 172 12.98 16.00 18.03
N ASP A 173 12.94 15.58 16.76
CA ASP A 173 12.91 16.51 15.61
C ASP A 173 11.54 16.64 14.91
N ASP A 174 10.67 15.63 14.93
CA ASP A 174 9.32 15.74 14.31
C ASP A 174 8.24 16.23 15.26
N LEU A 175 8.55 16.34 16.56
CA LEU A 175 7.80 17.25 17.45
C LEU A 175 7.92 18.72 17.01
N ARG A 176 8.85 19.05 16.11
CA ARG A 176 9.05 20.38 15.53
C ARG A 176 8.21 20.57 14.27
N MET A 177 8.11 19.56 13.39
CA MET A 177 7.17 19.53 12.25
C MET A 177 5.70 19.34 12.68
N ALA A 178 5.47 18.73 13.84
CA ALA A 178 4.19 18.66 14.54
C ALA A 178 3.67 20.01 15.04
N ALA A 179 4.55 21.01 15.15
CA ALA A 179 4.27 22.29 15.80
C ALA A 179 4.11 23.46 14.81
N ASP A 180 4.72 23.42 13.63
CA ASP A 180 4.83 24.60 12.77
C ASP A 180 3.55 24.98 11.96
N GLY A 181 2.32 24.54 12.33
CA GLY A 181 1.14 25.14 11.69
C GLY A 181 -0.29 24.63 11.92
N ILE A 182 -0.66 23.86 12.94
CA ILE A 182 -2.05 23.31 12.98
C ILE A 182 -2.58 23.04 14.39
N GLY A 183 -3.78 23.56 14.65
CA GLY A 183 -4.51 23.40 15.90
C GLY A 183 -4.83 21.96 16.32
N CYS A 184 -4.65 21.74 17.63
CA CYS A 184 -5.29 20.74 18.49
C CYS A 184 -4.94 19.25 18.36
N THR A 185 -4.13 18.79 19.32
CA THR A 185 -4.10 17.39 19.79
C THR A 185 -4.52 17.32 21.24
N ASN A 186 -5.49 16.47 21.59
CA ASN A 186 -5.80 16.16 23.00
C ASN A 186 -6.32 14.74 23.27
N MET A 187 -6.09 13.76 22.38
CA MET A 187 -6.42 12.36 22.67
C MET A 187 -5.38 11.41 22.07
N TRP A 188 -5.02 10.37 22.83
CA TRP A 188 -4.08 9.34 22.40
C TRP A 188 -4.86 8.18 21.81
N VAL A 189 -4.66 7.92 20.52
CA VAL A 189 -5.17 6.72 19.87
C VAL A 189 -4.12 5.62 20.05
N ASP A 190 -4.53 4.44 20.51
CA ASP A 190 -3.62 3.29 20.62
C ASP A 190 -3.41 2.63 19.24
N ILE A 191 -2.46 1.70 19.12
CA ILE A 191 -1.97 1.12 17.85
C ILE A 191 -3.08 0.51 16.98
N ASP A 192 -4.21 0.14 17.58
CA ASP A 192 -5.39 -0.43 16.93
C ASP A 192 -6.52 0.59 16.66
N GLY A 193 -6.27 1.90 16.76
CA GLY A 193 -7.28 2.92 16.48
C GLY A 193 -8.24 3.22 17.64
N THR A 194 -8.12 2.52 18.77
CA THR A 194 -9.01 2.67 19.92
C THR A 194 -8.46 3.71 20.91
N VAL A 195 -9.26 4.74 21.27
CA VAL A 195 -8.88 5.68 22.34
C VAL A 195 -9.15 5.08 23.72
N ARG A 196 -8.09 4.67 24.40
CA ARG A 196 -8.20 3.99 25.70
C ARG A 196 -8.05 4.92 26.89
N ASP A 197 -7.28 6.00 26.73
CA ASP A 197 -7.00 6.98 27.76
C ASP A 197 -7.07 8.41 27.22
N VAL A 198 -7.79 9.27 27.94
CA VAL A 198 -7.97 10.69 27.61
C VAL A 198 -7.25 11.53 28.64
N PRO A 199 -6.29 12.38 28.24
CA PRO A 199 -5.72 13.34 29.17
C PRO A 199 -6.81 14.34 29.55
N VAL A 200 -7.14 14.42 30.85
CA VAL A 200 -8.04 15.46 31.36
C VAL A 200 -7.26 16.67 31.86
N LEU A 201 -5.99 16.46 32.20
CA LEU A 201 -5.05 17.51 32.57
C LEU A 201 -3.73 17.31 31.83
N VAL A 202 -3.10 18.41 31.42
CA VAL A 202 -1.79 18.41 30.75
C VAL A 202 -0.84 19.34 31.51
N SER A 203 0.41 18.93 31.69
CA SER A 203 1.39 19.70 32.47
C SER A 203 2.33 20.54 31.59
N TYR A 204 2.41 21.84 31.85
CA TYR A 204 3.31 22.79 31.18
C TYR A 204 4.08 23.63 32.19
N GLN A 205 5.42 23.67 32.04
CA GLN A 205 6.32 24.42 32.93
C GLN A 205 6.02 24.22 34.44
N GLY A 206 5.58 23.01 34.83
CA GLY A 206 5.23 22.68 36.21
C GLY A 206 3.82 23.11 36.67
N ARG A 207 2.97 23.65 35.78
CA ARG A 207 1.54 23.95 36.00
C ARG A 207 0.64 22.98 35.23
N LEU A 208 -0.58 22.74 35.71
CA LEU A 208 -1.55 21.84 35.09
C LEU A 208 -2.66 22.64 34.39
N PHE A 209 -2.99 22.25 33.16
CA PHE A 209 -4.01 22.86 32.30
C PHE A 209 -5.09 21.84 31.92
N PRO A 210 -6.37 22.25 31.80
CA PRO A 210 -7.43 21.35 31.34
C PRO A 210 -7.34 21.08 29.83
N SER A 211 -7.65 19.86 29.40
CA SER A 211 -7.78 19.52 27.98
C SER A 211 -9.04 20.13 27.35
N LEU A 212 -9.12 20.15 26.01
CA LEU A 212 -10.26 20.71 25.27
C LEU A 212 -11.59 20.03 25.64
N ALA A 213 -11.59 18.69 25.73
CA ALA A 213 -12.77 17.92 26.16
C ALA A 213 -13.21 18.26 27.61
N LEU A 214 -12.28 18.46 28.53
CA LEU A 214 -12.59 18.87 29.90
C LEU A 214 -13.11 20.31 29.98
N ALA A 215 -12.55 21.21 29.16
CA ALA A 215 -13.00 22.60 29.06
C ALA A 215 -14.42 22.69 28.47
N ALA A 216 -14.72 21.91 27.44
CA ALA A 216 -16.06 21.78 26.87
C ALA A 216 -17.07 21.27 27.92
N PHE A 217 -16.73 20.17 28.63
CA PHE A 217 -17.56 19.64 29.72
C PHE A 217 -17.85 20.70 30.79
N ARG A 218 -16.81 21.42 31.26
CA ARG A 218 -16.96 22.46 32.29
C ARG A 218 -17.92 23.57 31.90
N ARG A 219 -17.93 23.95 30.62
CA ARG A 219 -18.82 24.99 30.12
C ARG A 219 -20.25 24.50 29.94
N PHE A 220 -20.40 23.27 29.49
CA PHE A 220 -21.72 22.69 29.24
C PHE A 220 -22.42 22.20 30.51
N ALA A 221 -21.69 21.72 31.51
CA ALA A 221 -22.26 21.20 32.75
C ALA A 221 -22.54 22.31 33.78
N ASP A 222 -23.79 22.41 34.24
CA ASP A 222 -24.18 23.37 35.26
C ASP A 222 -23.44 23.13 36.58
N GLY A 223 -22.87 24.19 37.16
CA GLY A 223 -22.11 24.15 38.41
C GLY A 223 -20.68 23.61 38.29
N ALA A 224 -20.19 23.29 37.08
CA ALA A 224 -18.81 22.86 36.84
C ALA A 224 -17.79 24.03 36.74
N ASP A 225 -18.22 25.26 37.08
CA ASP A 225 -17.38 26.45 37.16
C ASP A 225 -16.52 26.44 38.44
N GLY A 226 -15.21 26.62 38.29
CA GLY A 226 -14.22 26.58 39.38
C GLY A 226 -12.93 25.83 39.01
N PRO A 227 -11.82 26.05 39.72
CA PRO A 227 -10.54 25.40 39.41
C PRO A 227 -10.62 23.87 39.66
N PRO A 228 -10.10 23.04 38.74
CA PRO A 228 -10.04 21.60 38.95
C PRO A 228 -9.11 21.25 40.12
N ALA A 229 -9.52 20.30 40.97
CA ALA A 229 -8.71 19.81 42.09
C ALA A 229 -8.53 18.29 42.01
N ILE A 230 -7.31 17.78 42.20
CA ILE A 230 -7.03 16.33 42.21
C ILE A 230 -6.96 15.85 43.65
N GLU A 231 -7.83 14.92 44.02
CA GLU A 231 -7.83 14.27 45.33
C GLU A 231 -8.08 12.76 45.19
N ASN A 232 -7.24 11.93 45.84
CA ASN A 232 -7.43 10.48 45.94
C ASN A 232 -7.70 9.74 44.61
N GLY A 233 -7.00 10.10 43.53
CA GLY A 233 -7.20 9.49 42.20
C GLY A 233 -8.52 9.88 41.53
N SER A 234 -9.07 11.04 41.90
CA SER A 234 -10.21 11.65 41.23
C SER A 234 -9.98 13.15 41.03
N LEU A 235 -10.41 13.63 39.88
CA LEU A 235 -10.46 15.04 39.52
C LEU A 235 -11.84 15.59 39.89
N HIS A 236 -11.85 16.63 40.71
CA HIS A 236 -13.04 17.35 41.15
C HIS A 236 -13.23 18.60 40.29
N VAL A 237 -14.41 18.72 39.68
CA VAL A 237 -14.80 19.82 38.80
C VAL A 237 -16.17 20.29 39.24
N GLY A 238 -16.22 21.33 40.08
CA GLY A 238 -17.45 21.71 40.77
C GLY A 238 -18.02 20.55 41.60
N PRO A 239 -19.30 20.17 41.44
CA PRO A 239 -19.89 19.01 42.13
C PRO A 239 -19.54 17.66 41.48
N TYR A 240 -18.92 17.67 40.29
CA TYR A 240 -18.65 16.45 39.52
C TYR A 240 -17.32 15.83 39.94
N ARG A 241 -17.31 14.49 40.04
CA ARG A 241 -16.12 13.70 40.38
C ARG A 241 -15.76 12.81 39.20
N VAL A 242 -14.63 13.10 38.58
CA VAL A 242 -14.11 12.38 37.42
C VAL A 242 -13.00 11.43 37.89
N PRO A 243 -13.11 10.11 37.66
CA PRO A 243 -12.05 9.18 38.04
C PRO A 243 -10.83 9.38 37.13
N VAL A 244 -9.63 9.47 37.72
CA VAL A 244 -8.38 9.63 36.97
C VAL A 244 -7.32 8.66 37.46
N LEU A 245 -6.47 8.23 36.55
CA LEU A 245 -5.21 7.58 36.85
C LEU A 245 -4.30 8.55 37.60
N TRP A 246 -3.26 8.02 38.26
CA TRP A 246 -2.28 8.87 38.95
C TRP A 246 -1.50 9.78 37.99
N SER A 247 -1.51 9.47 36.69
CA SER A 247 -1.00 10.29 35.59
C SER A 247 -1.91 11.48 35.24
N GLY A 248 -3.12 11.58 35.79
CA GLY A 248 -4.09 12.61 35.38
C GLY A 248 -4.85 12.28 34.08
N GLU A 249 -4.79 11.02 33.65
CA GLU A 249 -5.53 10.50 32.50
C GLU A 249 -6.83 9.83 32.97
N MET A 250 -7.87 9.81 32.13
CA MET A 250 -9.13 9.12 32.39
C MET A 250 -9.35 8.03 31.34
N ARG A 251 -9.77 6.84 31.78
CA ARG A 251 -10.23 5.79 30.87
C ARG A 251 -11.66 6.06 30.42
N VAL A 252 -11.86 6.12 29.11
CA VAL A 252 -13.18 6.35 28.50
C VAL A 252 -13.61 5.13 27.70
N ASN A 253 -14.91 5.03 27.46
CA ASN A 253 -15.42 4.11 26.46
C ASN A 253 -15.33 4.80 25.10
N TYR A 254 -14.41 4.35 24.24
CA TYR A 254 -14.31 4.82 22.86
C TYR A 254 -14.40 3.61 21.93
N TYR A 255 -15.53 3.46 21.26
CA TYR A 255 -15.68 2.51 20.17
C TYR A 255 -16.80 3.01 19.25
N GLY A 256 -16.41 3.49 18.08
CA GLY A 256 -17.31 3.96 17.05
C GLY A 256 -16.70 3.73 15.68
N GLY A 257 -17.39 2.98 14.83
CA GLY A 257 -17.05 2.92 13.41
C GLY A 257 -17.23 4.28 12.73
N TYR A 258 -16.90 4.34 11.44
CA TYR A 258 -17.11 5.53 10.61
C TYR A 258 -18.55 6.09 10.78
N ARG A 259 -18.67 7.40 11.09
CA ARG A 259 -19.95 8.13 11.34
C ARG A 259 -20.69 7.73 12.62
N HIS A 260 -19.97 7.64 13.74
CA HIS A 260 -20.59 7.38 15.04
C HIS A 260 -21.60 8.48 15.45
N TYR A 261 -21.28 9.74 15.16
CA TYR A 261 -22.17 10.88 15.32
C TYR A 261 -22.72 11.32 13.97
N GLU A 262 -23.98 11.77 13.94
CA GLU A 262 -24.50 12.48 12.78
C GLU A 262 -23.79 13.84 12.67
N THR A 263 -23.21 14.11 11.51
CA THR A 263 -22.45 15.35 11.25
C THR A 263 -23.19 16.22 10.25
N VAL A 264 -23.42 17.48 10.62
CA VAL A 264 -24.00 18.50 9.76
C VAL A 264 -22.90 19.22 8.99
N SER A 265 -23.03 19.30 7.66
CA SER A 265 -22.08 20.05 6.82
C SER A 265 -22.02 21.53 7.19
N CYS A 266 -20.81 22.09 7.26
CA CYS A 266 -20.60 23.52 7.52
C CYS A 266 -21.25 24.41 6.45
N ARG A 267 -21.34 23.92 5.21
CA ARG A 267 -22.06 24.56 4.10
C ARG A 267 -23.49 24.95 4.45
N ARG A 268 -24.21 24.09 5.19
CA ARG A 268 -25.61 24.35 5.59
C ARG A 268 -25.73 25.58 6.48
N LEU A 269 -24.72 25.85 7.33
CA LEU A 269 -24.71 27.03 8.20
C LEU A 269 -24.57 28.35 7.41
N PHE A 270 -24.02 28.30 6.19
CA PHE A 270 -23.90 29.47 5.32
C PHE A 270 -25.11 29.66 4.39
N SER A 271 -25.84 28.58 4.09
CA SER A 271 -26.93 28.60 3.11
C SER A 271 -28.34 28.66 3.71
N GLU A 272 -28.54 28.11 4.91
CA GLU A 272 -29.85 27.99 5.56
C GLU A 272 -30.08 29.09 6.60
N SER A 273 -31.34 29.41 6.88
CA SER A 273 -31.67 30.38 7.92
C SER A 273 -31.53 29.75 9.31
N PRO A 274 -31.22 30.52 10.37
CA PRO A 274 -31.12 29.97 11.72
C PRO A 274 -32.39 29.28 12.23
N GLU A 275 -33.56 29.70 11.75
CA GLU A 275 -34.87 29.12 12.08
C GLU A 275 -35.00 27.68 11.54
N ASP A 276 -34.39 27.39 10.39
CA ASP A 276 -34.38 26.04 9.79
C ASP A 276 -33.42 25.08 10.54
N LEU A 277 -32.48 25.63 11.31
CA LEU A 277 -31.44 24.89 12.03
C LEU A 277 -31.71 24.73 13.53
N GLU A 278 -32.71 25.43 14.08
CA GLU A 278 -33.00 25.47 15.52
C GLU A 278 -33.19 24.06 16.12
N GLY A 279 -33.97 23.21 15.46
CA GLY A 279 -34.22 21.83 15.93
C GLY A 279 -33.00 20.89 15.93
N LEU A 280 -31.89 21.25 15.29
CA LEU A 280 -30.66 20.44 15.23
C LEU A 280 -29.68 20.76 16.37
N PHE A 281 -29.65 22.02 16.82
CA PHE A 281 -28.64 22.54 17.75
C PHE A 281 -29.19 23.03 19.09
N GLU A 282 -30.51 23.21 19.24
CA GLU A 282 -31.14 23.74 20.45
C GLU A 282 -30.68 23.01 21.73
N GLY A 283 -30.03 23.74 22.63
CA GLY A 283 -29.59 23.24 23.94
C GLY A 283 -28.40 22.27 23.91
N ARG A 284 -27.78 22.02 22.74
CA ARG A 284 -26.71 21.02 22.58
C ARG A 284 -25.29 21.62 22.69
N LEU A 285 -24.33 20.75 22.99
CA LEU A 285 -22.89 21.02 22.87
C LEU A 285 -22.48 20.77 21.42
N VAL A 286 -22.02 21.80 20.72
CA VAL A 286 -21.71 21.74 19.29
C VAL A 286 -20.21 21.79 19.08
N PHE A 287 -19.64 20.78 18.42
CA PHE A 287 -18.24 20.79 17.97
C PHE A 287 -18.16 21.17 16.50
N VAL A 288 -17.29 22.12 16.16
CA VAL A 288 -17.05 22.60 14.79
C VAL A 288 -15.61 22.30 14.39
N GLY A 289 -15.42 21.57 13.29
CA GLY A 289 -14.09 21.20 12.81
C GLY A 289 -14.11 20.20 11.64
N PRO A 290 -12.93 19.73 11.18
CA PRO A 290 -12.83 18.83 10.03
C PRO A 290 -13.37 17.42 10.30
N VAL A 291 -13.90 16.76 9.26
CA VAL A 291 -14.55 15.43 9.34
C VAL A 291 -13.99 14.48 8.27
N TYR A 292 -13.99 13.18 8.58
CA TYR A 292 -13.39 12.15 7.74
C TYR A 292 -14.12 11.94 6.40
N GLY A 293 -13.34 11.83 5.32
CA GLY A 293 -13.76 11.27 4.04
C GLY A 293 -14.24 12.29 3.02
N THR A 294 -14.18 13.58 3.35
CA THR A 294 -14.61 14.63 2.45
C THR A 294 -13.74 15.88 2.56
N SER A 295 -12.43 15.89 2.82
CA SER A 295 -11.67 17.16 2.79
C SER A 295 -10.50 17.03 1.83
N ALA A 296 -10.48 17.87 0.77
CA ALA A 296 -9.27 18.12 -0.01
C ALA A 296 -8.28 18.93 0.87
N PRO A 297 -6.97 18.85 0.60
CA PRO A 297 -5.92 18.70 1.59
C PRO A 297 -5.84 19.93 2.50
N THR A 298 -6.30 19.78 3.73
CA THR A 298 -5.98 20.73 4.79
C THR A 298 -5.44 19.96 5.96
N TYR A 299 -4.12 20.08 6.06
CA TYR A 299 -3.27 19.81 7.19
C TYR A 299 -3.10 18.35 7.63
N ASN A 300 -1.93 17.81 7.26
CA ASN A 300 -1.40 16.57 7.81
C ASN A 300 -1.11 16.78 9.29
N THR A 301 -1.77 16.00 10.14
CA THR A 301 -1.29 15.84 11.51
C THR A 301 0.02 15.04 11.47
N PRO A 302 0.94 15.28 12.41
CA PRO A 302 2.28 14.68 12.44
C PRO A 302 2.35 13.15 12.58
N ASN A 303 1.20 12.45 12.58
CA ASN A 303 1.11 11.00 12.79
C ASN A 303 0.38 10.25 11.64
N ASP A 304 0.14 10.87 10.48
CA ASP A 304 -0.58 10.24 9.34
C ASP A 304 -1.98 9.67 9.69
N ALA A 305 -2.54 10.09 10.83
CA ALA A 305 -3.89 9.76 11.22
C ALA A 305 -4.86 10.77 10.58
N ARG A 306 -5.73 10.27 9.69
CA ARG A 306 -6.86 11.03 9.14
C ARG A 306 -7.74 11.52 10.30
N LEU A 307 -7.97 12.83 10.38
CA LEU A 307 -8.67 13.49 11.48
C LEU A 307 -10.10 12.94 11.69
N LEU A 308 -10.32 12.38 12.87
CA LEU A 308 -11.62 12.23 13.54
C LEU A 308 -11.74 13.27 14.67
N GLY A 309 -11.07 14.43 14.54
CA GLY A 309 -10.77 15.35 15.65
C GLY A 309 -12.00 15.76 16.46
N ILE A 310 -13.07 16.20 15.78
CA ILE A 310 -14.30 16.61 16.45
C ILE A 310 -15.06 15.44 17.07
N GLU A 311 -15.04 14.26 16.44
CA GLU A 311 -15.73 13.05 16.92
C GLU A 311 -15.06 12.49 18.19
N ILE A 312 -13.73 12.55 18.21
CA ILE A 312 -12.88 12.11 19.33
C ILE A 312 -13.13 13.00 20.55
N ASN A 313 -13.03 14.33 20.41
CA ASN A 313 -13.31 15.28 21.47
C ASN A 313 -14.78 15.21 21.93
N ALA A 314 -15.73 15.02 21.01
CA ALA A 314 -17.14 14.84 21.30
C ALA A 314 -17.40 13.57 22.13
N ASN A 315 -16.81 12.44 21.78
CA ASN A 315 -16.98 11.21 22.54
C ASN A 315 -16.39 11.31 23.95
N ALA A 316 -15.23 11.95 24.11
CA ALA A 316 -14.66 12.21 25.43
C ALA A 316 -15.56 13.12 26.28
N ALA A 317 -16.10 14.18 25.68
CA ALA A 317 -17.07 15.06 26.36
C ALA A 317 -18.36 14.31 26.73
N ALA A 318 -18.90 13.46 25.84
CA ALA A 318 -20.08 12.63 26.13
C ALA A 318 -19.84 11.72 27.34
N ASN A 319 -18.70 11.04 27.38
CA ASN A 319 -18.35 10.17 28.51
C ASN A 319 -18.27 10.93 29.85
N LEU A 320 -17.80 12.18 29.84
CA LEU A 320 -17.79 13.05 31.02
C LEU A 320 -19.21 13.51 31.41
N ILE A 321 -20.02 13.91 30.42
CA ILE A 321 -21.40 14.38 30.61
C ILE A 321 -22.31 13.27 31.16
N GLU A 322 -22.17 12.06 30.66
CA GLU A 322 -23.02 10.91 30.98
C GLU A 322 -22.49 10.07 32.16
N GLY A 323 -21.29 10.38 32.66
CA GLY A 323 -20.67 9.65 33.77
C GLY A 323 -20.26 8.22 33.41
N GLN A 324 -19.97 7.94 32.13
CA GLN A 324 -19.61 6.61 31.62
C GLN A 324 -18.10 6.29 31.73
N ALA A 325 -17.33 7.11 32.46
CA ALA A 325 -15.90 6.89 32.67
C ALA A 325 -15.60 5.55 33.37
N ILE A 326 -14.54 4.87 32.92
CA ILE A 326 -14.15 3.56 33.44
C ILE A 326 -13.24 3.75 34.65
N ARG A 327 -13.61 3.13 35.77
CA ARG A 327 -12.84 3.17 37.00
C ARG A 327 -11.90 1.97 37.10
N GLN A 328 -10.61 2.23 37.30
CA GLN A 328 -9.66 1.16 37.63
C GLN A 328 -9.82 0.73 39.10
N VAL A 329 -9.89 -0.59 39.33
CA VAL A 329 -9.83 -1.15 40.68
C VAL A 329 -8.40 -1.04 41.20
N PRO A 330 -8.19 -0.57 42.45
CA PRO A 330 -6.86 -0.52 43.03
C PRO A 330 -6.18 -1.90 43.03
N ASP A 331 -4.92 -1.94 42.59
CA ASP A 331 -4.18 -3.19 42.43
C ASP A 331 -4.16 -4.04 43.72
N TRP A 332 -4.06 -3.40 44.89
CA TRP A 332 -4.07 -4.08 46.19
C TRP A 332 -5.37 -4.85 46.46
N ALA A 333 -6.51 -4.33 46.01
CA ALA A 333 -7.82 -4.95 46.24
C ALA A 333 -7.98 -6.19 45.36
N VAL A 334 -7.47 -6.13 44.13
CA VAL A 334 -7.41 -7.26 43.20
C VAL A 334 -6.49 -8.35 43.77
N ILE A 335 -5.30 -7.96 44.23
CA ILE A 335 -4.33 -8.88 44.84
C ILE A 335 -4.93 -9.57 46.07
N LEU A 336 -5.63 -8.84 46.95
CA LEU A 336 -6.25 -9.39 48.15
C LEU A 336 -7.36 -10.40 47.84
N ALA A 337 -8.29 -10.07 46.94
CA ALA A 337 -9.38 -10.97 46.55
C ALA A 337 -8.84 -12.27 45.92
N MET A 338 -7.80 -12.15 45.09
CA MET A 338 -7.15 -13.28 44.43
C MET A 338 -6.35 -14.17 45.41
N ALA A 339 -5.71 -13.57 46.42
CA ALA A 339 -5.04 -14.30 47.49
C ALA A 339 -6.04 -15.12 48.34
N LEU A 340 -7.19 -14.53 48.68
CA LEU A 340 -8.27 -15.21 49.42
C LEU A 340 -8.86 -16.38 48.62
N LEU A 341 -9.09 -16.19 47.32
CA LEU A 341 -9.58 -17.25 46.43
C LEU A 341 -8.59 -18.42 46.32
N SER A 342 -7.29 -18.11 46.16
CA SER A 342 -6.22 -19.12 46.12
C SER A 342 -6.13 -19.91 47.42
N MET A 343 -6.28 -19.24 48.56
CA MET A 343 -6.33 -19.88 49.88
C MET A 343 -7.56 -20.80 50.02
N LEU A 344 -8.74 -20.36 49.58
CA LEU A 344 -9.97 -21.16 49.60
C LEU A 344 -9.86 -22.41 48.72
N LEU A 345 -9.24 -22.29 47.55
CA LEU A 345 -9.01 -23.41 46.64
C LEU A 345 -8.05 -24.44 47.27
N CYS A 346 -6.95 -23.99 47.86
CA CYS A 346 -6.01 -24.84 48.60
C CYS A 346 -6.68 -25.59 49.78
N LEU A 347 -7.65 -24.97 50.45
CA LEU A 347 -8.38 -25.56 51.57
C LEU A 347 -9.45 -26.59 51.15
N THR A 348 -10.01 -26.48 49.95
CA THR A 348 -11.09 -27.37 49.46
C THR A 348 -10.57 -28.59 48.68
N LEU A 349 -9.35 -28.49 48.14
CA LEU A 349 -8.65 -29.56 47.40
C LEU A 349 -8.28 -30.85 48.17
N PRO A 350 -8.14 -30.91 49.52
CA PRO A 350 -7.79 -32.15 50.21
C PRO A 350 -8.83 -33.28 50.07
N ASN A 351 -10.10 -32.95 49.81
CA ASN A 351 -11.21 -33.91 49.84
C ASN A 351 -11.72 -34.34 48.45
N ALA A 352 -11.11 -33.85 47.36
CA ALA A 352 -11.58 -34.07 46.00
C ALA A 352 -10.46 -34.68 45.13
N GLY A 353 -10.76 -35.78 44.42
CA GLY A 353 -9.80 -36.43 43.52
C GLY A 353 -9.29 -35.53 42.39
N VAL A 354 -8.18 -35.90 41.74
CA VAL A 354 -7.46 -35.10 40.72
C VAL A 354 -8.38 -34.51 39.64
N PHE A 355 -9.36 -35.28 39.19
CA PHE A 355 -10.35 -34.84 38.21
C PHE A 355 -11.30 -33.77 38.77
N ARG A 356 -11.83 -33.96 39.99
CA ARG A 356 -12.69 -32.97 40.65
C ARG A 356 -11.93 -31.68 40.96
N GLY A 357 -10.65 -31.77 41.34
CA GLY A 357 -9.79 -30.60 41.55
C GLY A 357 -9.62 -29.77 40.27
N THR A 358 -9.38 -30.43 39.13
CA THR A 358 -9.23 -29.76 37.83
C THR A 358 -10.53 -29.07 37.39
N VAL A 359 -11.67 -29.73 37.56
CA VAL A 359 -12.99 -29.16 37.23
C VAL A 359 -13.32 -27.95 38.12
N ILE A 360 -13.00 -27.99 39.41
CA ILE A 360 -13.21 -26.86 40.32
C ILE A 360 -12.34 -25.66 39.90
N VAL A 361 -11.09 -25.89 39.49
CA VAL A 361 -10.20 -24.82 39.00
C VAL A 361 -10.78 -24.17 37.74
N ILE A 362 -11.22 -24.97 36.77
CA ILE A 362 -11.82 -24.46 35.53
C ILE A 362 -13.11 -23.67 35.84
N ALA A 363 -13.96 -24.18 36.73
CA ALA A 363 -15.19 -23.51 37.13
C ALA A 363 -14.93 -22.16 37.84
N VAL A 364 -13.91 -22.10 38.69
CA VAL A 364 -13.48 -20.86 39.35
C VAL A 364 -12.90 -19.87 38.33
N LEU A 365 -12.10 -20.33 37.36
CA LEU A 365 -11.57 -19.48 36.29
C LEU A 365 -12.68 -18.88 35.42
N LEU A 366 -13.65 -19.70 35.03
CA LEU A 366 -14.81 -19.25 34.27
C LEU A 366 -15.68 -18.28 35.10
N GLY A 367 -15.88 -18.56 36.40
CA GLY A 367 -16.64 -17.68 37.29
C GLY A 367 -15.97 -16.33 37.54
N VAL A 368 -14.66 -16.30 37.76
CA VAL A 368 -13.88 -15.07 37.92
C VAL A 368 -13.86 -14.29 36.61
N GLY A 369 -13.59 -14.96 35.47
CA GLY A 369 -13.63 -14.33 34.15
C GLY A 369 -14.99 -13.73 33.83
N GLY A 370 -16.08 -14.46 34.12
CA GLY A 370 -17.45 -13.97 33.96
C GLY A 370 -17.80 -12.79 34.88
N LEU A 371 -17.35 -12.82 36.14
CA LEU A 371 -17.57 -11.70 37.08
C LEU A 371 -16.78 -10.44 36.65
N MET A 372 -15.55 -10.62 36.17
CA MET A 372 -14.73 -9.52 35.64
C MET A 372 -15.38 -8.91 34.39
N PHE A 373 -15.87 -9.73 33.47
CA PHE A 373 -16.63 -9.27 32.30
C PHE A 373 -17.92 -8.54 32.70
N TRP A 374 -18.68 -9.08 33.66
CA TRP A 374 -19.89 -8.43 34.18
C TRP A 374 -19.61 -7.10 34.89
N ARG A 375 -18.50 -6.96 35.62
CA ARG A 375 -18.11 -5.68 36.23
C ARG A 375 -17.57 -4.69 35.21
N PHE A 376 -16.90 -5.15 34.17
CA PHE A 376 -16.46 -4.33 33.05
C PHE A 376 -17.64 -3.66 32.34
N THR A 377 -18.74 -4.39 32.12
CA THR A 377 -19.96 -3.79 31.55
C THR A 377 -20.58 -2.72 32.44
N HIS A 378 -20.28 -2.72 33.74
CA HIS A 378 -20.75 -1.75 34.75
C HIS A 378 -19.67 -0.72 35.16
N SER A 379 -18.77 -0.37 34.24
CA SER A 379 -17.79 0.74 34.35
C SER A 379 -16.57 0.49 35.25
N VAL A 380 -16.17 -0.76 35.48
CA VAL A 380 -15.01 -1.10 36.34
C VAL A 380 -14.00 -2.01 35.63
N TRP A 381 -12.73 -1.60 35.58
CA TRP A 381 -11.62 -2.36 34.98
C TRP A 381 -10.74 -3.09 36.02
N PHE A 382 -10.33 -4.31 35.70
CA PHE A 382 -9.42 -5.13 36.49
C PHE A 382 -8.16 -5.49 35.68
N PRO A 383 -6.93 -5.23 36.19
CA PRO A 383 -5.69 -5.66 35.54
C PRO A 383 -5.53 -7.19 35.54
N MET A 384 -5.05 -7.76 34.42
CA MET A 384 -4.96 -9.21 34.16
C MET A 384 -3.73 -9.88 34.80
N GLY A 385 -2.73 -9.11 35.24
CA GLY A 385 -1.54 -9.65 35.92
C GLY A 385 -1.84 -10.48 37.18
N GLY A 386 -2.85 -10.09 37.97
CA GLY A 386 -3.26 -10.80 39.19
C GLY A 386 -3.87 -12.20 38.95
N PRO A 387 -4.86 -12.33 38.05
CA PRO A 387 -5.42 -13.61 37.62
C PRO A 387 -4.39 -14.59 37.06
N MET A 388 -3.46 -14.14 36.21
CA MET A 388 -2.40 -14.98 35.64
C MET A 388 -1.46 -15.56 36.70
N LEU A 389 -1.10 -14.76 37.72
CA LEU A 389 -0.30 -15.22 38.86
C LEU A 389 -1.00 -16.34 39.65
N CYS A 390 -2.32 -16.27 39.79
CA CYS A 390 -3.11 -17.31 40.47
C CYS A 390 -3.14 -18.61 39.67
N VAL A 391 -3.32 -18.55 38.34
CA VAL A 391 -3.25 -19.73 37.46
C VAL A 391 -1.89 -20.42 37.60
N ALA A 392 -0.80 -19.64 37.61
CA ALA A 392 0.55 -20.17 37.78
C ALA A 392 0.76 -20.82 39.17
N LEU A 393 0.28 -20.18 40.24
CA LEU A 393 0.36 -20.71 41.61
C LEU A 393 -0.44 -22.01 41.79
N ILE A 394 -1.66 -22.06 41.23
CA ILE A 394 -2.53 -23.25 41.26
C ILE A 394 -1.92 -24.39 40.43
N GLY A 395 -1.36 -24.07 39.25
CA GLY A 395 -0.67 -25.03 38.38
C GLY A 395 0.56 -25.65 39.05
N MET A 396 1.39 -24.84 39.71
CA MET A 396 2.55 -25.33 40.45
C MET A 396 2.16 -26.20 41.66
N ALA A 397 1.10 -25.83 42.40
CA ALA A 397 0.58 -26.64 43.49
C ALA A 397 0.05 -28.02 43.02
N MET A 398 -0.53 -28.08 41.81
CA MET A 398 -0.99 -29.32 41.19
C MET A 398 0.17 -30.21 40.71
N ILE A 399 1.19 -29.64 40.07
CA ILE A 399 2.37 -30.38 39.58
C ILE A 399 3.15 -31.00 40.76
N ALA A 400 3.36 -30.24 41.83
CA ALA A 400 4.02 -30.72 43.04
C ALA A 400 3.27 -31.88 43.73
N ARG A 401 1.94 -31.94 43.60
CA ARG A 401 1.10 -33.02 44.15
C ARG A 401 0.92 -34.21 43.21
N ALA A 402 0.85 -34.01 41.89
CA ALA A 402 0.81 -35.08 40.90
C ALA A 402 2.07 -35.96 40.99
N ALA A 403 3.22 -35.34 41.20
CA ALA A 403 4.49 -36.04 41.48
C ALA A 403 4.46 -36.86 42.78
N ALA A 404 3.64 -36.50 43.77
CA ALA A 404 3.51 -37.22 45.03
C ALA A 404 2.49 -38.37 45.02
N ILE A 405 1.54 -38.37 44.08
CA ILE A 405 0.49 -39.39 43.93
C ILE A 405 0.92 -40.51 42.98
N SER A 406 1.73 -40.19 41.95
CA SER A 406 2.25 -41.17 40.98
C SER A 406 3.04 -42.32 41.63
N ASP A 407 3.83 -42.02 42.68
CA ASP A 407 4.62 -42.99 43.44
C ASP A 407 3.79 -44.03 44.20
N ARG A 408 2.52 -43.75 44.52
CA ARG A 408 1.68 -44.64 45.35
C ARG A 408 0.88 -45.67 44.56
N LEU A 409 0.66 -45.46 43.26
CA LEU A 409 -0.20 -46.32 42.42
C LEU A 409 0.57 -47.39 41.63
N HIS A 410 1.90 -47.27 41.51
CA HIS A 410 2.72 -48.11 40.62
C HIS A 410 3.13 -49.49 41.18
N SER A 411 2.79 -49.83 42.43
CA SER A 411 3.29 -51.07 43.06
C SER A 411 2.34 -52.29 43.00
N GLU A 412 1.06 -52.13 42.66
CA GLU A 412 0.08 -53.24 42.71
C GLU A 412 -0.48 -53.68 41.34
N ALA A 413 -0.30 -52.91 40.27
CA ALA A 413 -0.86 -53.23 38.93
C ALA A 413 0.09 -54.02 38.00
N SER A 414 1.38 -54.16 38.36
CA SER A 414 2.46 -54.53 37.43
C SER A 414 2.45 -56.02 37.01
N ILE A 415 1.93 -56.92 37.85
CA ILE A 415 1.99 -58.37 37.59
C ILE A 415 0.88 -58.82 36.62
N ARG A 416 -0.30 -58.19 36.65
CA ARG A 416 -1.41 -58.49 35.71
C ARG A 416 -1.28 -57.77 34.36
N LEU A 417 -0.54 -56.66 34.33
CA LEU A 417 -0.27 -55.90 33.11
C LEU A 417 0.87 -56.54 32.30
N GLN A 418 1.86 -57.19 32.93
CA GLN A 418 2.97 -57.84 32.24
C GLN A 418 2.54 -58.95 31.27
N SER A 419 1.57 -59.79 31.66
CA SER A 419 1.06 -60.86 30.78
C SER A 419 0.20 -60.33 29.62
N ARG A 420 -0.55 -59.23 29.85
CA ARG A 420 -1.26 -58.51 28.77
C ARG A 420 -0.31 -57.74 27.84
N LEU A 421 0.77 -57.18 28.37
CA LEU A 421 1.79 -56.46 27.58
C LEU A 421 2.65 -57.40 26.74
N GLN A 422 2.91 -58.64 27.18
CA GLN A 422 3.65 -59.63 26.38
C GLN A 422 2.88 -60.07 25.12
N ALA A 423 1.56 -60.31 25.21
CA ALA A 423 0.74 -60.60 24.04
C ALA A 423 0.63 -59.41 23.07
N ILE A 424 0.50 -58.19 23.59
CA ILE A 424 0.44 -56.95 22.79
C ILE A 424 1.80 -56.62 22.14
N THR A 425 2.92 -56.90 22.82
CA THR A 425 4.27 -56.67 22.25
C THR A 425 4.70 -57.72 21.23
N GLY A 426 4.16 -58.94 21.28
CA GLY A 426 4.37 -59.97 20.25
C GLY A 426 3.72 -59.58 18.90
N VAL A 427 2.46 -59.16 18.93
CA VAL A 427 1.74 -58.68 17.73
C VAL A 427 2.21 -57.28 17.31
N GLY A 428 2.56 -56.42 18.26
CA GLY A 428 3.12 -55.09 17.99
C GLY A 428 4.42 -55.10 17.18
N ARG A 429 5.26 -56.15 17.30
CA ARG A 429 6.47 -56.29 16.47
C ARG A 429 6.18 -56.66 15.01
N LEU A 430 5.03 -57.25 14.71
CA LEU A 430 4.60 -57.52 13.33
C LEU A 430 4.03 -56.25 12.68
N ILE A 431 3.39 -55.37 13.47
CA ILE A 431 2.80 -54.10 13.01
C ILE A 431 3.86 -53.07 12.58
N ASP A 432 5.09 -53.16 13.08
CA ASP A 432 6.20 -52.25 12.74
C ASP A 432 6.86 -52.55 11.39
N SER A 433 6.39 -53.59 10.68
CA SER A 433 6.93 -54.00 9.39
C SER A 433 6.02 -53.58 8.25
N SER A 434 6.61 -52.99 7.20
CA SER A 434 5.99 -52.60 5.92
C SER A 434 5.54 -53.82 5.09
N LEU A 435 4.94 -54.83 5.71
CA LEU A 435 4.49 -56.05 5.04
C LEU A 435 3.14 -55.81 4.37
N GLU A 436 2.97 -56.35 3.18
CA GLU A 436 1.68 -56.35 2.49
C GLU A 436 0.65 -57.16 3.30
N ARG A 437 -0.64 -56.79 3.22
CA ARG A 437 -1.77 -57.38 3.99
C ARG A 437 -1.68 -58.90 4.16
N LYS A 438 -1.32 -59.61 3.09
CA LYS A 438 -1.28 -61.07 3.03
C LYS A 438 -0.14 -61.66 3.87
N GLU A 439 1.05 -61.07 3.79
CA GLU A 439 2.25 -61.56 4.48
C GLU A 439 2.10 -61.44 6.01
N LEU A 440 1.42 -60.40 6.47
CA LEU A 440 1.17 -60.18 7.89
C LEU A 440 0.10 -61.12 8.46
N LEU A 441 -0.97 -61.38 7.71
CA LEU A 441 -1.97 -62.38 8.11
C LEU A 441 -1.36 -63.78 8.20
N ASP A 442 -0.53 -64.15 7.22
CA ASP A 442 0.21 -65.42 7.24
C ASP A 442 1.15 -65.51 8.46
N ALA A 443 1.89 -64.45 8.77
CA ALA A 443 2.78 -64.42 9.94
C ALA A 443 2.00 -64.51 11.27
N THR A 444 0.87 -63.81 11.37
CA THR A 444 -0.01 -63.85 12.55
C THR A 444 -0.54 -65.25 12.79
N MET A 445 -1.02 -65.91 11.72
CA MET A 445 -1.56 -67.27 11.82
C MET A 445 -0.50 -68.32 12.12
N ARG A 446 0.74 -68.17 11.64
CA ARG A 446 1.86 -69.06 12.03
C ARG A 446 2.24 -68.90 13.50
N TRP A 447 2.16 -67.68 14.03
CA TRP A 447 2.36 -67.46 15.45
C TRP A 447 1.25 -68.09 16.28
N VAL A 448 -0.02 -67.96 15.86
CA VAL A 448 -1.17 -68.65 16.48
C VAL A 448 -0.96 -70.16 16.51
N GLU A 449 -0.50 -70.76 15.40
CA GLU A 449 -0.22 -72.19 15.30
C GLU A 449 0.84 -72.65 16.32
N ALA A 450 1.92 -71.86 16.46
CA ALA A 450 3.03 -72.16 17.36
C ALA A 450 2.69 -71.94 18.84
N GLU A 451 2.03 -70.82 19.18
CA GLU A 451 1.74 -70.44 20.56
C GLU A 451 0.64 -71.30 21.19
N LEU A 452 -0.39 -71.67 20.42
CA LEU A 452 -1.45 -72.56 20.88
C LEU A 452 -1.12 -74.06 20.72
N GLU A 453 0.04 -74.36 20.15
CA GLU A 453 0.55 -75.71 19.87
C GLU A 453 -0.49 -76.58 19.14
N VAL A 454 -0.98 -76.11 18.00
CA VAL A 454 -2.01 -76.81 17.19
C VAL A 454 -1.40 -77.46 15.94
N GLU A 455 -2.14 -78.36 15.28
CA GLU A 455 -1.72 -78.99 14.02
C GLU A 455 -2.17 -78.22 12.78
N ALA A 456 -3.27 -77.46 12.87
CA ALA A 456 -3.76 -76.64 11.77
C ALA A 456 -4.46 -75.38 12.29
N ALA A 457 -4.38 -74.30 11.50
CA ALA A 457 -4.98 -73.01 11.82
C ALA A 457 -5.44 -72.31 10.53
N SER A 458 -6.63 -71.73 10.55
CA SER A 458 -7.23 -71.06 9.40
C SER A 458 -7.86 -69.73 9.79
N LEU A 459 -7.77 -68.76 8.88
CA LEU A 459 -8.44 -67.46 8.98
C LEU A 459 -9.35 -67.30 7.77
N LEU A 460 -10.63 -67.05 8.04
CA LEU A 460 -11.65 -66.85 7.03
C LEU A 460 -12.19 -65.42 7.10
N LEU A 461 -12.27 -64.74 5.96
CA LEU A 461 -12.87 -63.41 5.88
C LEU A 461 -14.30 -63.51 5.36
N LEU A 462 -15.19 -62.72 5.96
CA LEU A 462 -16.58 -62.63 5.53
C LEU A 462 -16.68 -61.67 4.34
N ASP A 463 -17.18 -62.18 3.23
CA ASP A 463 -17.59 -61.34 2.11
C ASP A 463 -18.98 -60.72 2.43
N PRO A 464 -19.07 -59.38 2.57
CA PRO A 464 -20.32 -58.72 2.92
C PRO A 464 -21.40 -58.86 1.84
N ASP A 465 -21.02 -59.00 0.56
CA ASP A 465 -21.97 -59.05 -0.56
C ASP A 465 -22.56 -60.46 -0.72
N THR A 466 -21.73 -61.49 -0.56
CA THR A 466 -22.15 -62.88 -0.75
C THR A 466 -22.53 -63.60 0.54
N GLN A 467 -22.27 -62.98 1.71
CA GLN A 467 -22.51 -63.54 3.05
C GLN A 467 -21.87 -64.93 3.22
N ARG A 468 -20.67 -65.08 2.66
CA ARG A 468 -19.87 -66.32 2.69
C ARG A 468 -18.49 -66.03 3.23
N LEU A 469 -18.00 -66.95 4.06
CA LEU A 469 -16.64 -66.97 4.56
C LEU A 469 -15.73 -67.62 3.51
N ARG A 470 -14.63 -66.95 3.17
CA ARG A 470 -13.58 -67.47 2.30
C ARG A 470 -12.30 -67.64 3.09
N PHE A 471 -11.59 -68.74 2.88
CA PHE A 471 -10.27 -68.96 3.46
C PHE A 471 -9.28 -67.94 2.89
N GLU A 472 -8.80 -67.04 3.75
CA GLU A 472 -7.77 -66.06 3.39
C GLU A 472 -6.38 -66.61 3.76
N VAL A 473 -6.28 -67.32 4.90
CA VAL A 473 -5.09 -68.06 5.35
C VAL A 473 -5.49 -69.46 5.80
N ALA A 474 -4.71 -70.46 5.43
CA ALA A 474 -4.89 -71.85 5.84
C ALA A 474 -3.53 -72.52 6.04
N LEU A 475 -3.23 -72.96 7.27
CA LEU A 475 -1.99 -73.59 7.70
C LEU A 475 -2.24 -75.04 8.18
N GLY A 476 -1.29 -75.93 7.92
CA GLY A 476 -1.36 -77.37 8.23
C GLY A 476 -1.17 -78.25 6.98
N GLU A 477 -1.04 -79.56 7.17
CA GLU A 477 -0.67 -80.54 6.11
C GLU A 477 -1.57 -80.47 4.86
N LYS A 478 -2.83 -80.06 5.03
CA LYS A 478 -3.84 -79.97 3.96
C LYS A 478 -4.31 -78.54 3.65
N GLY A 479 -3.64 -77.51 4.17
CA GLY A 479 -4.08 -76.11 4.07
C GLY A 479 -4.26 -75.59 2.64
N ASP A 480 -3.41 -76.01 1.69
CA ASP A 480 -3.53 -75.58 0.29
C ASP A 480 -4.77 -76.14 -0.43
N GLN A 481 -5.32 -77.26 0.05
CA GLN A 481 -6.48 -77.91 -0.58
C GLN A 481 -7.80 -77.25 -0.20
N ILE A 482 -7.81 -76.36 0.80
CA ILE A 482 -9.03 -75.74 1.34
C ILE A 482 -9.20 -74.25 0.96
N LYS A 483 -8.21 -73.64 0.28
CA LYS A 483 -8.21 -72.20 -0.05
C LYS A 483 -9.35 -71.76 -0.96
N ASP A 484 -9.82 -72.62 -1.85
CA ASP A 484 -10.91 -72.32 -2.79
C ASP A 484 -12.31 -72.61 -2.22
N PHE A 485 -12.39 -73.17 -1.01
CA PHE A 485 -13.67 -73.46 -0.37
C PHE A 485 -14.30 -72.20 0.23
N THR A 486 -15.63 -72.16 0.24
CA THR A 486 -16.39 -71.11 0.93
C THR A 486 -17.41 -71.73 1.86
N VAL A 487 -17.66 -71.07 2.98
CA VAL A 487 -18.59 -71.53 4.03
C VAL A 487 -19.70 -70.50 4.16
N ALA A 488 -20.97 -70.91 4.02
CA ALA A 488 -22.09 -69.98 4.24
C ALA A 488 -22.27 -69.67 5.73
N LEU A 489 -22.82 -68.49 6.04
CA LEU A 489 -23.22 -68.17 7.42
C LEU A 489 -24.19 -69.23 7.97
N GLY A 490 -23.99 -69.62 9.23
CA GLY A 490 -24.71 -70.70 9.90
C GLY A 490 -24.32 -72.13 9.48
N GLN A 491 -23.46 -72.30 8.46
CA GLN A 491 -22.99 -73.60 8.01
C GLN A 491 -21.70 -74.01 8.73
N GLY A 492 -21.68 -75.22 9.31
CA GLY A 492 -20.51 -75.70 10.05
C GLY A 492 -20.20 -74.88 11.30
N ILE A 493 -19.04 -75.15 11.91
CA ILE A 493 -18.63 -74.47 13.15
C ILE A 493 -18.23 -73.01 12.85
N ALA A 494 -17.38 -72.78 11.84
CA ALA A 494 -16.96 -71.44 11.41
C ALA A 494 -18.13 -70.54 11.00
N GLY A 495 -19.08 -71.04 10.22
CA GLY A 495 -20.27 -70.28 9.82
C GLY A 495 -21.23 -69.98 10.97
N THR A 496 -21.31 -70.88 11.97
CA THR A 496 -22.09 -70.64 13.19
C THR A 496 -21.47 -69.53 14.03
N VAL A 497 -20.15 -69.58 14.26
CA VAL A 497 -19.42 -68.52 15.01
C VAL A 497 -19.55 -67.17 14.32
N ALA A 498 -19.49 -67.13 12.99
CA ALA A 498 -19.70 -65.90 12.24
C ALA A 498 -21.12 -65.35 12.36
N GLN A 499 -22.13 -66.21 12.55
CA GLN A 499 -23.53 -65.80 12.73
C GLN A 499 -23.83 -65.37 14.16
N THR A 500 -23.29 -66.05 15.16
CA THR A 500 -23.57 -65.78 16.58
C THR A 500 -22.67 -64.71 17.17
N ALA A 501 -21.52 -64.42 16.55
CA ALA A 501 -20.47 -63.54 17.09
C ALA A 501 -19.94 -64.00 18.46
N GLU A 502 -20.06 -65.29 18.78
CA GLU A 502 -19.60 -65.88 20.04
C GLU A 502 -18.54 -66.96 19.78
N PRO A 503 -17.46 -67.00 20.59
CA PRO A 503 -16.42 -68.02 20.45
C PRO A 503 -16.96 -69.41 20.82
N MET A 504 -16.48 -70.43 20.12
CA MET A 504 -16.89 -71.82 20.33
C MET A 504 -15.69 -72.74 20.52
N VAL A 505 -15.74 -73.54 21.58
CA VAL A 505 -14.76 -74.58 21.92
C VAL A 505 -15.41 -75.95 21.81
N ILE A 506 -14.83 -76.85 21.02
CA ILE A 506 -15.31 -78.22 20.83
C ILE A 506 -14.14 -79.17 21.06
N ASN A 507 -14.08 -79.76 22.26
CA ASN A 507 -12.99 -80.66 22.64
C ASN A 507 -13.17 -82.12 22.17
N ASP A 508 -14.37 -82.47 21.68
CA ASP A 508 -14.66 -83.75 21.02
C ASP A 508 -15.56 -83.49 19.81
N VAL A 509 -14.92 -83.28 18.66
CA VAL A 509 -15.58 -82.90 17.41
C VAL A 509 -16.45 -84.03 16.85
N ALA A 510 -16.15 -85.30 17.18
CA ALA A 510 -16.93 -86.45 16.71
C ALA A 510 -18.36 -86.48 17.27
N ARG A 511 -18.61 -85.78 18.39
CA ARG A 511 -19.91 -85.68 19.06
C ARG A 511 -20.72 -84.45 18.70
N ASP A 512 -20.16 -83.48 17.96
CA ASP A 512 -20.88 -82.25 17.60
C ASP A 512 -21.66 -82.44 16.27
N PRO A 513 -23.00 -82.26 16.25
CA PRO A 513 -23.81 -82.42 15.05
C PRO A 513 -23.58 -81.34 13.98
N ARG A 514 -22.93 -80.22 14.34
CA ARG A 514 -22.60 -79.11 13.42
C ARG A 514 -21.26 -79.31 12.73
N HIS A 515 -20.49 -80.33 13.10
CA HIS A 515 -19.28 -80.66 12.36
C HIS A 515 -19.66 -81.15 10.96
N ALA A 516 -19.37 -80.34 9.95
CA ALA A 516 -19.63 -80.66 8.56
C ALA A 516 -18.74 -81.83 8.13
N ARG A 517 -19.27 -83.06 8.26
CA ARG A 517 -18.58 -84.29 7.84
C ARG A 517 -18.17 -84.26 6.37
N ASP A 518 -18.78 -83.42 5.54
CA ASP A 518 -18.52 -83.34 4.10
C ASP A 518 -17.19 -82.65 3.76
N LEU A 519 -16.79 -81.60 4.49
CA LEU A 519 -15.51 -80.90 4.25
C LEU A 519 -14.31 -81.69 4.78
N ALA A 520 -14.42 -82.24 6.00
CA ALA A 520 -13.38 -83.08 6.61
C ALA A 520 -13.16 -84.40 5.84
N LYS A 521 -14.21 -84.96 5.23
CA LYS A 521 -14.12 -86.13 4.33
C LYS A 521 -13.54 -85.78 2.95
N ALA A 522 -13.81 -84.59 2.43
CA ALA A 522 -13.27 -84.14 1.14
C ALA A 522 -11.74 -83.93 1.19
N VAL A 523 -11.21 -83.59 2.36
CA VAL A 523 -9.79 -83.22 2.57
C VAL A 523 -8.99 -84.34 3.29
N ASP A 524 -9.66 -85.42 3.71
CA ASP A 524 -9.10 -86.57 4.44
C ASP A 524 -8.24 -86.14 5.65
N TYR A 525 -8.77 -85.22 6.48
CA TYR A 525 -8.09 -84.69 7.66
C TYR A 525 -8.91 -84.92 8.94
N PRO A 526 -8.44 -85.76 9.88
CA PRO A 526 -9.18 -86.07 11.10
C PRO A 526 -9.09 -84.91 12.11
N VAL A 527 -10.24 -84.28 12.40
CA VAL A 527 -10.35 -83.23 13.42
C VAL A 527 -10.86 -83.82 14.73
N HIS A 528 -10.09 -83.68 15.81
CA HIS A 528 -10.38 -84.22 17.15
C HIS A 528 -10.92 -83.16 18.11
N ASN A 529 -10.28 -81.99 18.14
CA ASN A 529 -10.72 -80.82 18.88
C ASN A 529 -10.58 -79.56 18.01
N LEU A 530 -11.42 -78.55 18.26
CA LEU A 530 -11.49 -77.33 17.48
C LEU A 530 -11.87 -76.15 18.38
N LEU A 531 -11.18 -75.03 18.21
CA LEU A 531 -11.49 -73.74 18.81
C LEU A 531 -11.69 -72.72 17.67
N CYS A 532 -12.82 -72.03 17.67
CA CYS A 532 -13.15 -71.02 16.67
C CYS A 532 -13.63 -69.74 17.35
N VAL A 533 -13.09 -68.59 16.93
CA VAL A 533 -13.42 -67.28 17.48
C VAL A 533 -13.78 -66.29 16.37
N PRO A 534 -14.68 -65.33 16.63
CA PRO A 534 -15.03 -64.30 15.67
C PRO A 534 -13.98 -63.17 15.66
N MET A 535 -13.72 -62.62 14.47
CA MET A 535 -13.00 -61.36 14.30
C MET A 535 -14.02 -60.22 14.28
N LEU A 536 -14.03 -59.41 15.33
CA LEU A 536 -14.98 -58.32 15.51
C LEU A 536 -14.33 -56.97 15.23
N LEU A 537 -14.98 -56.17 14.40
CA LEU A 537 -14.65 -54.76 14.18
C LEU A 537 -15.88 -53.92 14.48
N ARG A 538 -15.78 -53.03 15.48
CA ARG A 538 -16.89 -52.15 15.93
C ARG A 538 -18.21 -52.89 16.21
N GLY A 539 -18.14 -54.16 16.63
CA GLY A 539 -19.31 -54.99 16.95
C GLY A 539 -19.85 -55.83 15.78
N GLU A 540 -19.28 -55.70 14.57
CA GLU A 540 -19.63 -56.52 13.42
C GLU A 540 -18.58 -57.60 13.17
N VAL A 541 -19.03 -58.77 12.72
CA VAL A 541 -18.13 -59.88 12.36
C VAL A 541 -17.57 -59.62 10.96
N ILE A 542 -16.25 -59.49 10.85
CA ILE A 542 -15.53 -59.31 9.58
C ILE A 542 -14.83 -60.60 9.12
N GLY A 543 -14.79 -61.61 9.97
CA GLY A 543 -14.15 -62.90 9.71
C GLY A 543 -14.16 -63.79 10.94
N VAL A 544 -13.53 -64.96 10.83
CA VAL A 544 -13.35 -65.92 11.93
C VAL A 544 -11.95 -66.53 11.88
N ILE A 545 -11.41 -66.87 13.04
CA ILE A 545 -10.18 -67.64 13.18
C ILE A 545 -10.53 -68.98 13.80
N GLU A 546 -10.10 -70.07 13.17
CA GLU A 546 -10.25 -71.42 13.70
C GLU A 546 -8.89 -72.12 13.83
N VAL A 547 -8.75 -72.90 14.91
CA VAL A 547 -7.58 -73.74 15.17
C VAL A 547 -8.04 -75.16 15.50
N MET A 548 -7.28 -76.14 15.04
CA MET A 548 -7.67 -77.55 15.05
C MET A 548 -6.56 -78.43 15.61
N ASN A 549 -6.95 -79.47 16.33
CA ASN A 549 -6.08 -80.50 16.88
C ASN A 549 -4.93 -79.92 17.71
N LYS A 550 -5.23 -79.54 18.95
CA LYS A 550 -4.21 -79.21 19.94
C LYS A 550 -3.28 -80.42 20.16
N ARG A 551 -1.97 -80.19 20.09
CA ARG A 551 -0.93 -81.21 20.24
C ARG A 551 -1.05 -81.91 21.59
N GLU A 552 -0.50 -83.12 21.66
CA GLU A 552 -0.59 -84.00 22.83
C GLU A 552 -2.03 -84.43 23.22
N ARG A 553 -3.03 -84.16 22.35
CA ARG A 553 -4.46 -84.43 22.60
C ARG A 553 -5.03 -83.72 23.84
N LEU A 554 -4.46 -82.57 24.19
CA LEU A 554 -4.97 -81.73 25.27
C LEU A 554 -6.29 -81.04 24.85
N PRO A 555 -7.23 -80.79 25.78
CA PRO A 555 -8.39 -79.96 25.50
C PRO A 555 -8.01 -78.48 25.40
N PHE A 556 -8.75 -77.71 24.59
CA PHE A 556 -8.73 -76.25 24.65
C PHE A 556 -9.35 -75.76 25.95
N THR A 557 -8.72 -74.75 26.53
CA THR A 557 -9.04 -74.14 27.82
C THR A 557 -9.65 -72.74 27.64
N GLU A 558 -10.18 -72.17 28.73
CA GLU A 558 -10.62 -70.77 28.74
C GLU A 558 -9.46 -69.80 28.46
N TYR A 559 -8.23 -70.16 28.83
CA TYR A 559 -7.04 -69.38 28.53
C TYR A 559 -6.78 -69.34 27.01
N ASP A 560 -6.85 -70.48 26.33
CA ASP A 560 -6.66 -70.56 24.87
C ASP A 560 -7.73 -69.74 24.12
N THR A 561 -8.98 -69.80 24.61
CA THR A 561 -10.10 -69.04 24.06
C THR A 561 -9.89 -67.53 24.24
N ALA A 562 -9.47 -67.11 25.44
CA ALA A 562 -9.18 -65.71 25.73
C ALA A 562 -8.00 -65.18 24.90
N LEU A 563 -6.95 -65.98 24.75
CA LEU A 563 -5.79 -65.64 23.94
C LEU A 563 -6.15 -65.50 22.45
N LEU A 564 -6.83 -66.48 21.86
CA LEU A 564 -7.22 -66.44 20.45
C LEU A 564 -8.22 -65.30 20.17
N THR A 565 -9.13 -65.00 21.10
CA THR A 565 -10.07 -63.88 20.96
C THR A 565 -9.35 -62.54 20.90
N VAL A 566 -8.32 -62.33 21.73
CA VAL A 566 -7.51 -61.09 21.70
C VAL A 566 -6.78 -60.96 20.36
N ILE A 567 -6.24 -62.07 19.85
CA ILE A 567 -5.55 -62.10 18.55
C ILE A 567 -6.51 -61.79 17.41
N ALA A 568 -7.70 -62.39 17.42
CA ALA A 568 -8.74 -62.15 16.42
C ALA A 568 -9.21 -60.68 16.40
N GLN A 569 -9.35 -60.05 17.56
CA GLN A 569 -9.67 -58.62 17.67
C GLN A 569 -8.55 -57.73 17.12
N GLN A 570 -7.28 -58.06 17.40
CA GLN A 570 -6.14 -57.30 16.88
C GLN A 570 -5.98 -57.45 15.37
N ALA A 571 -6.12 -58.66 14.84
CA ALA A 571 -6.11 -58.92 13.40
C ALA A 571 -7.22 -58.14 12.67
N GLY A 572 -8.41 -58.05 13.29
CA GLY A 572 -9.52 -57.28 12.75
C GLY A 572 -9.25 -55.77 12.68
N LEU A 573 -8.70 -55.19 13.74
CA LEU A 573 -8.30 -53.78 13.77
C LEU A 573 -7.19 -53.47 12.75
N PHE A 574 -6.23 -54.39 12.59
CA PHE A 574 -5.15 -54.24 11.63
C PHE A 574 -5.65 -54.17 10.18
N LEU A 575 -6.59 -55.05 9.80
CA LEU A 575 -7.14 -55.07 8.45
C LEU A 575 -7.81 -53.75 8.08
N GLU A 576 -8.48 -53.12 9.04
CA GLU A 576 -9.08 -51.79 8.87
C GLU A 576 -8.00 -50.70 8.75
N ASN A 577 -6.99 -50.73 9.62
CA ASN A 577 -5.88 -49.78 9.55
C ASN A 577 -5.14 -49.87 8.21
N ALA A 578 -4.80 -51.08 7.74
CA ALA A 578 -4.14 -51.28 6.45
C ALA A 578 -4.98 -50.76 5.27
N ARG A 579 -6.30 -50.95 5.30
CA ARG A 579 -7.22 -50.37 4.32
C ARG A 579 -7.20 -48.84 4.37
N LEU A 580 -7.32 -48.25 5.56
CA LEU A 580 -7.29 -46.80 5.74
C LEU A 580 -5.96 -46.18 5.27
N TYR A 581 -4.83 -46.82 5.57
CA TYR A 581 -3.51 -46.40 5.11
C TYR A 581 -3.41 -46.38 3.58
N SER A 582 -3.89 -47.43 2.90
CA SER A 582 -3.87 -47.48 1.42
C SER A 582 -4.71 -46.36 0.77
N ILE A 583 -5.86 -46.02 1.37
CA ILE A 583 -6.71 -44.91 0.92
C ILE A 583 -6.03 -43.58 1.16
N LEU A 584 -5.45 -43.39 2.34
CA LEU A 584 -4.72 -42.17 2.70
C LEU A 584 -3.54 -41.94 1.76
N GLN A 585 -2.74 -42.97 1.50
CA GLN A 585 -1.58 -42.90 0.62
C GLN A 585 -1.98 -42.53 -0.81
N SER A 586 -3.05 -43.15 -1.35
CA SER A 586 -3.58 -42.78 -2.67
C SER A 586 -4.04 -41.32 -2.75
N ARG A 587 -4.64 -40.79 -1.66
CA ARG A 587 -5.04 -39.38 -1.59
C ARG A 587 -3.83 -38.43 -1.52
N VAL A 588 -2.79 -38.81 -0.78
CA VAL A 588 -1.53 -38.04 -0.68
C VAL A 588 -0.83 -37.99 -2.04
N ASP A 589 -0.75 -39.10 -2.75
CA ASP A 589 -0.12 -39.16 -4.07
C ASP A 589 -0.88 -38.31 -5.10
N TYR A 590 -2.21 -38.36 -5.08
CA TYR A 590 -3.06 -37.51 -5.92
C TYR A 590 -2.85 -36.01 -5.60
N ALA A 591 -2.91 -35.62 -4.33
CA ALA A 591 -2.73 -34.23 -3.91
C ALA A 591 -1.32 -33.70 -4.27
N ASN A 592 -0.29 -34.54 -4.15
CA ASN A 592 1.08 -34.18 -4.54
C ASN A 592 1.22 -33.99 -6.06
N ALA A 593 0.53 -34.80 -6.87
CA ALA A 593 0.51 -34.63 -8.33
C ALA A 593 -0.20 -33.35 -8.74
N GLU A 594 -1.33 -33.04 -8.11
CA GLU A 594 -2.08 -31.80 -8.32
C GLU A 594 -1.26 -30.56 -7.94
N LEU A 595 -0.62 -30.56 -6.75
CA LEU A 595 0.28 -29.49 -6.30
C LEU A 595 1.46 -29.25 -7.26
N ARG A 596 2.00 -30.31 -7.88
CA ARG A 596 3.08 -30.16 -8.87
C ARG A 596 2.60 -29.51 -10.15
N ALA A 597 1.39 -29.84 -10.61
CA ALA A 597 0.80 -29.23 -11.80
C ALA A 597 0.54 -27.73 -11.58
N THR A 598 -0.05 -27.36 -10.44
CA THR A 598 -0.34 -25.95 -10.11
C THR A 598 0.94 -25.12 -9.90
N ASN A 599 1.98 -25.68 -9.27
CA ASN A 599 3.27 -24.99 -9.13
C ASN A 599 3.95 -24.74 -10.49
N LEU A 600 3.83 -25.66 -11.45
CA LEU A 600 4.39 -25.48 -12.79
C LEU A 600 3.66 -24.38 -13.56
N GLU A 601 2.33 -24.35 -13.46
CA GLU A 601 1.49 -23.31 -14.07
C GLU A 601 1.81 -21.93 -13.47
N LEU A 602 1.88 -21.82 -12.15
CA LEU A 602 2.26 -20.59 -11.46
C LEU A 602 3.66 -20.12 -11.86
N ALA A 603 4.62 -21.02 -11.99
CA ALA A 603 5.97 -20.69 -12.44
C ALA A 603 5.97 -20.14 -13.89
N SER A 604 5.13 -20.70 -14.76
CA SER A 604 4.97 -20.21 -16.14
C SER A 604 4.30 -18.83 -16.18
N GLU A 605 3.27 -18.59 -15.37
CA GLU A 605 2.64 -17.26 -15.30
C GLU A 605 3.61 -16.21 -14.74
N LYS A 606 4.36 -16.55 -13.68
CA LYS A 606 5.36 -15.67 -13.09
C LYS A 606 6.43 -15.26 -14.11
N ALA A 607 7.01 -16.21 -14.84
CA ALA A 607 8.02 -15.94 -15.86
C ALA A 607 7.50 -15.03 -16.98
N LYS A 608 6.21 -15.16 -17.34
CA LYS A 608 5.57 -14.33 -18.35
C LYS A 608 5.44 -12.87 -17.88
N VAL A 609 5.04 -12.64 -16.63
CA VAL A 609 4.95 -11.28 -16.05
C VAL A 609 6.33 -10.64 -15.94
N GLU A 610 7.34 -11.37 -15.46
CA GLU A 610 8.71 -10.87 -15.35
C GLU A 610 9.27 -10.43 -16.72
N THR A 611 9.05 -11.24 -17.77
CA THR A 611 9.49 -10.90 -19.13
C THR A 611 8.81 -9.62 -19.65
N LEU A 612 7.50 -9.46 -19.38
CA LEU A 612 6.77 -8.26 -19.80
C LEU A 612 7.34 -6.99 -19.15
N VAL A 613 7.69 -7.04 -17.86
CA VAL A 613 8.25 -5.89 -17.14
C VAL A 613 9.68 -5.55 -17.62
N GLN A 614 10.47 -6.56 -17.99
CA GLN A 614 11.83 -6.35 -18.50
C GLN A 614 11.85 -5.67 -19.88
N GLU A 615 10.90 -5.99 -20.76
CA GLU A 615 10.82 -5.41 -22.12
C GLU A 615 10.10 -4.05 -22.17
N MET A 616 9.69 -3.48 -21.02
CA MET A 616 9.06 -2.15 -20.98
C MET A 616 10.03 -1.04 -21.41
N VAL A 617 9.50 -0.04 -22.12
CA VAL A 617 10.26 1.16 -22.50
C VAL A 617 10.49 2.07 -21.28
N ASP A 618 9.50 2.16 -20.40
CA ASP A 618 9.59 2.91 -19.15
C ASP A 618 10.46 2.16 -18.14
N GLY A 619 11.28 2.91 -17.39
CA GLY A 619 12.05 2.36 -16.28
C GLY A 619 11.15 2.00 -15.12
N VAL A 620 11.29 0.80 -14.55
CA VAL A 620 10.51 0.33 -13.39
C VAL A 620 11.47 -0.11 -12.29
N ILE A 621 11.26 0.43 -11.09
CA ILE A 621 11.98 0.06 -9.87
C ILE A 621 10.95 -0.24 -8.80
N SER A 622 11.06 -1.38 -8.11
CA SER A 622 10.14 -1.74 -7.03
C SER A 622 10.87 -2.22 -5.79
N THR A 623 10.27 -1.98 -4.63
CA THR A 623 10.76 -2.41 -3.32
C THR A 623 9.81 -3.36 -2.60
N ASP A 624 10.31 -4.06 -1.59
CA ASP A 624 9.51 -4.80 -0.61
C ASP A 624 9.00 -3.90 0.54
N GLU A 625 8.32 -4.50 1.53
CA GLU A 625 7.81 -3.80 2.73
C GLU A 625 8.92 -3.16 3.59
N ALA A 626 10.16 -3.65 3.48
CA ALA A 626 11.33 -3.12 4.18
C ALA A 626 12.09 -2.07 3.34
N ASP A 627 11.51 -1.64 2.22
CA ASP A 627 12.03 -0.68 1.24
C ASP A 627 13.37 -1.12 0.59
N ARG A 628 13.54 -2.44 0.42
CA ARG A 628 14.67 -3.04 -0.32
C ARG A 628 14.28 -3.30 -1.77
N ILE A 629 15.19 -3.02 -2.69
CA ILE A 629 14.92 -3.15 -4.13
C ILE A 629 14.70 -4.63 -4.48
N VAL A 630 13.53 -4.95 -5.03
CA VAL A 630 13.17 -6.32 -5.48
C VAL A 630 13.13 -6.43 -7.00
N LEU A 631 12.99 -5.31 -7.71
CA LEU A 631 12.97 -5.28 -9.17
C LEU A 631 13.59 -3.98 -9.69
N VAL A 632 14.41 -4.13 -10.72
CA VAL A 632 14.89 -3.06 -11.62
C VAL A 632 14.84 -3.65 -13.01
N ASN A 633 14.17 -2.98 -13.95
CA ASN A 633 14.15 -3.43 -15.34
C ASN A 633 15.29 -2.82 -16.18
N ASP A 634 15.57 -3.40 -17.34
CA ASP A 634 16.61 -2.96 -18.27
C ASP A 634 16.49 -1.46 -18.65
N ALA A 635 15.27 -0.93 -18.73
CA ALA A 635 15.05 0.49 -19.00
C ALA A 635 15.53 1.38 -17.85
N ALA A 636 15.23 1.03 -16.60
CA ALA A 636 15.70 1.76 -15.42
C ALA A 636 17.22 1.67 -15.26
N GLU A 637 17.84 0.53 -15.58
CA GLU A 637 19.30 0.39 -15.61
C GLU A 637 19.94 1.38 -16.60
N ARG A 638 19.40 1.48 -17.82
CA ARG A 638 19.89 2.40 -18.85
C ARG A 638 19.68 3.87 -18.49
N MET A 639 18.51 4.22 -17.92
CA MET A 639 18.17 5.60 -17.56
C MET A 639 18.99 6.12 -16.38
N LEU A 640 19.21 5.28 -15.36
CA LEU A 640 19.87 5.69 -14.12
C LEU A 640 21.35 5.28 -14.02
N GLY A 641 21.85 4.47 -14.95
CA GLY A 641 23.21 3.93 -14.91
C GLY A 641 23.43 2.95 -13.75
N LEU A 642 22.40 2.21 -13.36
CA LEU A 642 22.42 1.21 -12.29
C LEU A 642 22.55 -0.21 -12.87
N SER A 643 23.08 -1.13 -12.07
CA SER A 643 23.20 -2.57 -12.39
C SER A 643 22.33 -3.36 -11.43
N ALA A 644 21.33 -4.09 -11.93
CA ALA A 644 20.39 -4.89 -11.14
C ALA A 644 21.12 -5.87 -10.22
N GLU A 645 22.21 -6.49 -10.68
CA GLU A 645 23.01 -7.41 -9.86
C GLU A 645 23.62 -6.76 -8.62
N ASP A 646 23.94 -5.46 -8.69
CA ASP A 646 24.58 -4.72 -7.59
C ASP A 646 23.58 -4.09 -6.61
N VAL A 647 22.31 -3.94 -7.02
CA VAL A 647 21.31 -3.15 -6.29
C VAL A 647 20.16 -3.97 -5.71
N LEU A 648 19.92 -5.19 -6.22
CA LEU A 648 18.87 -6.05 -5.71
C LEU A 648 19.12 -6.44 -4.24
N GLY A 649 18.10 -6.25 -3.39
CA GLY A 649 18.14 -6.51 -1.95
C GLY A 649 18.72 -5.37 -1.11
N GLU A 650 19.31 -4.35 -1.73
CA GLU A 650 19.80 -3.16 -1.04
C GLU A 650 18.66 -2.18 -0.75
N PRO A 651 18.75 -1.38 0.33
CA PRO A 651 17.77 -0.32 0.60
C PRO A 651 17.72 0.69 -0.55
N ALA A 652 16.52 1.04 -1.00
CA ALA A 652 16.34 1.94 -2.15
C ALA A 652 17.05 3.30 -1.96
N LEU A 653 16.96 3.86 -0.75
CA LEU A 653 17.59 5.12 -0.36
C LEU A 653 19.14 5.07 -0.30
N ALA A 654 19.75 3.88 -0.17
CA ALA A 654 21.20 3.73 -0.18
C ALA A 654 21.77 3.70 -1.61
N THR A 655 20.92 3.31 -2.56
CA THR A 655 21.28 2.95 -3.92
C THR A 655 20.96 4.08 -4.91
N VAL A 656 19.75 4.61 -4.86
CA VAL A 656 19.34 5.77 -5.67
C VAL A 656 19.90 7.01 -4.98
N ARG A 657 20.98 7.58 -5.50
CA ARG A 657 21.68 8.73 -4.87
C ARG A 657 21.30 10.09 -5.44
N GLN A 658 20.44 10.10 -6.44
CA GLN A 658 19.92 11.29 -7.09
C GLN A 658 19.00 12.06 -6.12
N PRO A 659 19.33 13.30 -5.72
CA PRO A 659 18.58 14.03 -4.70
C PRO A 659 17.09 14.13 -4.98
N ASP A 660 16.71 14.35 -6.24
CA ASP A 660 15.31 14.46 -6.65
C ASP A 660 14.60 13.11 -6.59
N LEU A 661 15.21 12.04 -7.09
CA LEU A 661 14.64 10.70 -6.98
C LEU A 661 14.58 10.21 -5.53
N VAL A 662 15.56 10.55 -4.69
CA VAL A 662 15.54 10.28 -3.24
C VAL A 662 14.40 11.00 -2.56
N ARG A 663 14.21 12.29 -2.87
CA ARG A 663 13.10 13.08 -2.33
C ARG A 663 11.77 12.46 -2.73
N LEU A 664 11.62 12.11 -4.00
CA LEU A 664 10.42 11.47 -4.52
C LEU A 664 10.20 10.10 -3.86
N TRP A 665 11.23 9.25 -3.77
CA TRP A 665 11.14 7.94 -3.12
C TRP A 665 10.74 8.03 -1.64
N ALA A 666 11.27 9.05 -0.96
CA ALA A 666 10.97 9.38 0.43
C ALA A 666 9.58 10.00 0.63
N MET A 667 8.82 10.28 -0.45
CA MET A 667 7.46 10.77 -0.30
C MET A 667 6.57 9.72 0.38
N PRO A 668 5.79 10.13 1.40
CA PRO A 668 4.78 9.29 2.00
C PRO A 668 3.62 9.16 1.01
N LEU A 669 3.46 7.96 0.45
CA LEU A 669 2.33 7.62 -0.40
C LEU A 669 1.20 7.02 0.45
N SER A 670 -0.05 7.36 0.14
CA SER A 670 -1.21 6.86 0.88
C SER A 670 -1.56 5.41 0.49
N PRO A 671 -1.87 4.50 1.44
CA PRO A 671 -2.20 3.09 1.14
C PRO A 671 -3.44 2.88 0.27
N HIS A 672 -4.33 3.88 0.15
CA HIS A 672 -5.62 3.77 -0.57
C HIS A 672 -5.57 4.20 -2.05
N GLY A 673 -4.38 4.16 -2.67
CA GLY A 673 -4.21 4.46 -4.09
C GLY A 673 -4.01 5.95 -4.34
N GLY A 674 -2.76 6.34 -4.50
CA GLY A 674 -2.35 7.61 -5.07
C GLY A 674 -1.04 7.38 -5.82
N THR A 675 -1.03 7.67 -7.11
CA THR A 675 0.20 7.78 -7.90
C THR A 675 0.68 9.22 -7.78
N TYR A 676 1.85 9.44 -7.21
CA TYR A 676 2.50 10.75 -7.28
C TYR A 676 3.29 10.84 -8.57
N THR A 677 3.16 11.93 -9.32
CA THR A 677 3.93 12.12 -10.57
C THR A 677 4.58 13.49 -10.57
N GLU A 678 5.89 13.52 -10.83
CA GLU A 678 6.67 14.77 -10.94
C GLU A 678 7.68 14.67 -12.07
N GLU A 679 7.97 15.79 -12.72
CA GLU A 679 9.01 15.88 -13.74
C GLU A 679 10.35 16.22 -13.08
N VAL A 680 11.39 15.45 -13.43
CA VAL A 680 12.74 15.60 -12.91
C VAL A 680 13.70 15.72 -14.07
N GLU A 681 14.62 16.68 -14.01
CA GLU A 681 15.74 16.77 -14.94
C GLU A 681 16.94 16.01 -14.38
N PHE A 682 17.46 15.09 -15.18
CA PHE A 682 18.56 14.22 -14.82
C PHE A 682 19.82 14.63 -15.57
N ASP A 683 20.78 15.24 -14.86
CA ASP A 683 22.10 15.62 -15.39
C ASP A 683 23.08 14.42 -15.34
N GLY A 684 22.82 13.40 -16.15
CA GLY A 684 23.72 12.25 -16.37
C GLY A 684 24.75 12.48 -17.47
N ASP A 685 25.36 11.40 -17.96
CA ASP A 685 26.20 11.42 -19.18
C ASP A 685 25.44 11.98 -20.40
N ARG A 686 24.12 11.82 -20.39
CA ARG A 686 23.18 12.50 -21.28
C ARG A 686 22.12 13.17 -20.42
N PRO A 687 21.82 14.47 -20.62
CA PRO A 687 20.71 15.11 -19.91
C PRO A 687 19.39 14.51 -20.40
N VAL A 688 18.58 14.02 -19.46
CA VAL A 688 17.28 13.39 -19.73
C VAL A 688 16.23 14.06 -18.84
N SER A 689 15.06 14.38 -19.40
CA SER A 689 13.89 14.80 -18.62
C SER A 689 13.01 13.58 -18.38
N LEU A 690 12.79 13.24 -17.11
CA LEU A 690 12.00 12.08 -16.69
C LEU A 690 10.71 12.54 -16.04
N GLN A 691 9.60 11.93 -16.43
CA GLN A 691 8.37 11.95 -15.64
C GLN A 691 8.41 10.74 -14.70
N VAL A 692 8.49 11.01 -13.41
CA VAL A 692 8.66 10.01 -12.37
C VAL A 692 7.33 9.80 -11.66
N THR A 693 6.77 8.60 -11.78
CA THR A 693 5.54 8.22 -11.08
C THR A 693 5.85 7.22 -9.96
N ILE A 694 5.39 7.48 -8.74
CA ILE A 694 5.54 6.54 -7.62
C ILE A 694 4.18 6.09 -7.13
N ALA A 695 4.04 4.78 -6.95
CA ALA A 695 2.85 4.12 -6.45
C ALA A 695 3.21 3.13 -5.32
N LEU A 696 2.26 2.81 -4.46
CA LEU A 696 2.39 1.67 -3.55
C LEU A 696 1.90 0.39 -4.24
N ILE A 697 2.64 -0.69 -4.05
CA ILE A 697 2.23 -2.03 -4.45
C ILE A 697 1.61 -2.70 -3.23
N GLY A 698 0.37 -3.16 -3.33
CA GLY A 698 -0.35 -3.83 -2.24
C GLY A 698 -1.68 -4.38 -2.70
N GLY A 699 -2.18 -5.41 -2.00
CA GLY A 699 -3.49 -6.00 -2.24
C GLY A 699 -4.37 -5.88 -1.00
N GLY A 700 -5.40 -5.03 -1.05
CA GLY A 700 -6.24 -4.76 0.14
C GLY A 700 -5.59 -3.74 1.08
N ASP A 701 -5.53 -4.05 2.38
CA ASP A 701 -4.95 -3.19 3.44
C ASP A 701 -3.45 -3.46 3.71
N GLU A 702 -2.82 -4.43 3.04
CA GLU A 702 -1.39 -4.73 3.17
C GLU A 702 -0.55 -4.01 2.10
N ILE A 703 0.42 -3.21 2.55
CA ILE A 703 1.40 -2.53 1.71
C ILE A 703 2.54 -3.51 1.44
N GLY A 704 2.63 -4.04 0.22
CA GLY A 704 3.70 -4.94 -0.22
C GLY A 704 5.01 -4.25 -0.63
N GLY A 705 5.01 -2.92 -0.76
CA GLY A 705 6.20 -2.10 -1.07
C GLY A 705 5.89 -0.89 -1.97
N LYS A 706 6.92 -0.28 -2.55
CA LYS A 706 6.79 0.86 -3.50
C LYS A 706 7.15 0.45 -4.93
N CYS A 707 6.61 1.18 -5.89
CA CYS A 707 6.96 1.12 -7.31
C CYS A 707 7.25 2.53 -7.81
N MET A 708 8.36 2.73 -8.51
CA MET A 708 8.71 3.93 -9.24
C MET A 708 8.77 3.60 -10.73
N ILE A 709 8.05 4.38 -11.53
CA ILE A 709 8.02 4.33 -12.99
C ILE A 709 8.71 5.59 -13.50
N LEU A 710 9.61 5.44 -14.47
CA LEU A 710 10.45 6.49 -15.06
C LEU A 710 10.12 6.55 -16.56
N THR A 711 9.43 7.60 -16.98
CA THR A 711 9.09 7.84 -18.39
C THR A 711 9.98 8.93 -18.96
N ASP A 712 10.70 8.65 -20.05
CA ASP A 712 11.52 9.65 -20.75
C ASP A 712 10.65 10.61 -21.56
N ILE A 713 10.66 11.89 -21.18
CA ILE A 713 9.91 12.98 -21.83
C ILE A 713 10.84 14.03 -22.48
N THR A 714 12.12 13.70 -22.65
CA THR A 714 13.14 14.65 -23.15
C THR A 714 12.78 15.21 -24.52
N GLU A 715 12.40 14.35 -25.46
CA GLU A 715 12.03 14.78 -26.81
C GLU A 715 10.80 15.69 -26.81
N PHE A 716 9.81 15.36 -25.97
CA PHE A 716 8.61 16.19 -25.79
C PHE A 716 8.94 17.58 -25.25
N LYS A 717 9.80 17.66 -24.23
CA LYS A 717 10.25 18.93 -23.64
C LYS A 717 11.00 19.80 -24.64
N ILE A 718 11.89 19.21 -25.44
CA ILE A 718 12.61 19.93 -26.50
C ILE A 718 11.61 20.53 -27.51
N ILE A 719 10.60 19.76 -27.93
CA ILE A 719 9.58 20.23 -28.88
C ILE A 719 8.74 21.37 -28.28
N ASP A 720 8.30 21.24 -27.03
CA ASP A 720 7.46 22.25 -26.38
C ASP A 720 8.21 23.57 -26.13
N GLN A 721 9.50 23.47 -25.76
CA GLN A 721 10.37 24.64 -25.63
C GLN A 721 10.59 25.33 -26.97
N MET A 722 10.88 24.58 -28.04
CA MET A 722 11.05 25.15 -29.39
C MET A 722 9.80 25.88 -29.88
N LYS A 723 8.62 25.36 -29.57
CA LYS A 723 7.33 26.00 -29.88
C LYS A 723 7.15 27.30 -29.11
N SER A 724 7.47 27.31 -27.81
CA SER A 724 7.36 28.50 -26.97
C SER A 724 8.32 29.61 -27.42
N ASP A 725 9.57 29.25 -27.74
CA ASP A 725 10.59 30.17 -28.25
C ASP A 725 10.18 30.79 -29.60
N LEU A 726 9.58 29.99 -30.49
CA LEU A 726 9.02 30.48 -31.76
C LEU A 726 7.92 31.54 -31.51
N ILE A 727 6.97 31.28 -30.61
CA ILE A 727 5.86 32.20 -30.34
C ILE A 727 6.39 33.53 -29.77
N ALA A 728 7.34 33.45 -28.84
CA ALA A 728 7.98 34.62 -28.25
C ALA A 728 8.73 35.45 -29.31
N PHE A 729 9.49 34.77 -30.18
CA PHE A 729 10.21 35.40 -31.29
C PHE A 729 9.28 36.13 -32.28
N VAL A 730 8.23 35.46 -32.76
CA VAL A 730 7.25 36.04 -33.69
C VAL A 730 6.59 37.28 -33.10
N SER A 731 6.22 37.21 -31.81
CA SER A 731 5.59 38.32 -31.11
C SER A 731 6.51 39.55 -31.03
N HIS A 732 7.80 39.33 -30.75
CA HIS A 732 8.79 40.40 -30.67
C HIS A 732 9.05 41.05 -32.05
N GLU A 733 9.28 40.24 -33.08
CA GLU A 733 9.61 40.71 -34.43
C GLU A 733 8.43 41.40 -35.15
N LEU A 734 7.18 41.07 -34.80
CA LEU A 734 6.00 41.79 -35.30
C LEU A 734 5.76 43.12 -34.56
N LYS A 735 6.09 43.19 -33.27
CA LYS A 735 5.84 44.39 -32.45
C LYS A 735 6.66 45.58 -32.93
N THR A 736 7.94 45.39 -33.24
CA THR A 736 8.83 46.46 -33.70
C THR A 736 8.36 47.20 -34.96
N PRO A 737 8.04 46.53 -36.09
CA PRO A 737 7.51 47.21 -37.28
C PRO A 737 6.14 47.84 -37.03
N LEU A 738 5.28 47.22 -36.21
CA LEU A 738 3.97 47.77 -35.86
C LEU A 738 4.09 49.08 -35.07
N THR A 739 5.00 49.15 -34.10
CA THR A 739 5.30 50.38 -33.33
C THR A 739 5.84 51.47 -34.24
N ASN A 740 6.72 51.13 -35.19
CA ASN A 740 7.25 52.10 -36.15
C ASN A 740 6.14 52.63 -37.07
N ILE A 741 5.29 51.75 -37.63
CA ILE A 741 4.15 52.15 -38.45
C ILE A 741 3.26 53.12 -37.66
N GLY A 742 2.91 52.77 -36.41
CA GLY A 742 2.13 53.63 -35.51
C GLY A 742 2.74 55.01 -35.32
N LEU A 743 4.02 55.07 -34.91
CA LEU A 743 4.74 56.33 -34.69
C LEU A 743 4.79 57.21 -35.95
N TYR A 744 5.09 56.62 -37.11
CA TYR A 744 5.16 57.36 -38.36
C TYR A 744 3.75 57.81 -38.84
N THR A 745 2.69 57.05 -38.56
CA THR A 745 1.31 57.50 -38.79
C THR A 745 0.89 58.63 -37.84
N GLU A 746 1.32 58.62 -36.57
CA GLU A 746 1.08 59.73 -35.63
C GLU A 746 1.83 61.00 -36.05
N LEU A 747 3.06 60.87 -36.57
CA LEU A 747 3.83 61.98 -37.14
C LEU A 747 3.16 62.58 -38.38
N LEU A 748 2.47 61.77 -39.20
CA LEU A 748 1.65 62.27 -40.31
C LEU A 748 0.41 63.02 -39.80
N GLN A 749 -0.26 62.52 -38.75
CA GLN A 749 -1.48 63.14 -38.21
C GLN A 749 -1.25 64.43 -37.41
N SER A 750 -0.11 64.56 -36.74
CA SER A 750 0.20 65.70 -35.86
C SER A 750 0.68 66.96 -36.62
N ARG A 751 0.83 66.89 -37.94
CA ARG A 751 1.29 68.03 -38.78
C ARG A 751 0.13 68.90 -39.26
N LEU A 752 0.25 70.21 -39.01
CA LEU A 752 -0.75 71.23 -39.34
C LEU A 752 -0.64 71.79 -40.78
N GLN A 753 0.48 71.56 -41.49
CA GLN A 753 0.66 71.93 -42.90
C GLN A 753 1.36 70.78 -43.67
N PRO A 754 0.83 70.36 -44.82
CA PRO A 754 1.42 69.28 -45.62
C PRO A 754 2.67 69.76 -46.38
N ASP A 755 3.79 69.07 -46.16
CA ASP A 755 4.99 69.14 -46.98
C ASP A 755 5.10 67.81 -47.74
N ASP A 756 4.85 67.85 -49.05
CA ASP A 756 4.63 66.65 -49.86
C ASP A 756 5.88 65.74 -49.94
N GLU A 757 7.09 66.31 -49.96
CA GLU A 757 8.33 65.52 -49.99
C GLU A 757 8.54 64.73 -48.69
N GLN A 758 8.33 65.36 -47.53
CA GLN A 758 8.49 64.70 -46.24
C GLN A 758 7.36 63.69 -45.97
N ASN A 759 6.15 63.96 -46.44
CA ASN A 759 5.02 63.01 -46.34
C ASN A 759 5.26 61.76 -47.19
N LEU A 760 5.88 61.93 -48.37
CA LEU A 760 6.33 60.82 -49.22
C LEU A 760 7.38 59.98 -48.51
N ASP A 761 8.35 60.59 -47.81
CA ASP A 761 9.35 59.85 -47.03
C ASP A 761 8.74 59.05 -45.88
N ILE A 762 7.82 59.63 -45.13
CA ILE A 762 7.12 58.93 -44.04
C ILE A 762 6.31 57.74 -44.61
N THR A 763 5.59 57.96 -45.72
CA THR A 763 4.77 56.92 -46.36
C THR A 763 5.64 55.80 -46.94
N ARG A 764 6.83 56.12 -47.47
CA ARG A 764 7.83 55.11 -47.88
C ARG A 764 8.31 54.27 -46.71
N VAL A 765 8.54 54.87 -45.54
CA VAL A 765 8.94 54.14 -44.33
C VAL A 765 7.83 53.19 -43.89
N ILE A 766 6.57 53.65 -43.84
CA ILE A 766 5.41 52.82 -43.50
C ILE A 766 5.30 51.65 -44.49
N MET A 767 5.32 51.93 -45.80
CA MET A 767 5.23 50.90 -46.84
C MET A 767 6.36 49.86 -46.71
N ARG A 768 7.59 50.30 -46.44
CA ARG A 768 8.73 49.40 -46.22
C ARG A 768 8.53 48.48 -45.01
N GLN A 769 7.98 49.01 -43.90
CA GLN A 769 7.67 48.19 -42.73
C GLN A 769 6.51 47.22 -42.98
N THR A 770 5.48 47.63 -43.71
CA THR A 770 4.35 46.77 -44.09
C THR A 770 4.80 45.61 -44.99
N LEU A 771 5.61 45.89 -46.02
CA LEU A 771 6.17 44.87 -46.89
C LEU A 771 7.06 43.89 -46.10
N ARG A 772 7.87 44.39 -45.16
CA ARG A 772 8.68 43.56 -44.28
C ARG A 772 7.83 42.64 -43.39
N MET A 773 6.74 43.13 -42.80
CA MET A 773 5.82 42.28 -42.03
C MET A 773 5.17 41.20 -42.89
N ARG A 774 4.77 41.54 -44.13
CA ARG A 774 4.18 40.56 -45.05
C ARG A 774 5.12 39.40 -45.32
N HIS A 775 6.39 39.68 -45.65
CA HIS A 775 7.40 38.64 -45.86
C HIS A 775 7.61 37.79 -44.60
N MET A 776 7.64 38.40 -43.41
CA MET A 776 7.79 37.67 -42.15
C MET A 776 6.62 36.73 -41.84
N VAL A 777 5.38 37.14 -42.15
CA VAL A 777 4.20 36.26 -42.00
C VAL A 777 4.26 35.10 -42.98
N GLU A 778 4.72 35.35 -44.20
CA GLU A 778 4.87 34.33 -45.23
C GLU A 778 5.96 33.29 -44.86
N ASP A 779 7.11 33.74 -44.36
CA ASP A 779 8.16 32.89 -43.79
C ASP A 779 7.60 32.00 -42.66
N PHE A 780 6.78 32.56 -41.77
CA PHE A 780 6.15 31.81 -40.69
C PHE A 780 5.18 30.73 -41.19
N LEU A 781 4.34 31.05 -42.18
CA LEU A 781 3.44 30.08 -42.79
C LEU A 781 4.19 28.96 -43.51
N ASN A 782 5.31 29.27 -44.15
CA ASN A 782 6.18 28.27 -44.77
C ASN A 782 6.75 27.31 -43.71
N ILE A 783 7.22 27.82 -42.58
CA ILE A 783 7.74 27.02 -41.46
C ILE A 783 6.64 26.12 -40.87
N SER A 784 5.45 26.66 -40.63
CA SER A 784 4.34 25.87 -40.08
C SER A 784 3.90 24.73 -41.01
N ARG A 785 4.09 24.87 -42.33
CA ARG A 785 3.81 23.80 -43.30
C ARG A 785 4.90 22.75 -43.32
N ILE A 786 6.16 23.15 -43.17
CA ILE A 786 7.31 22.24 -43.03
C ILE A 786 7.16 21.40 -41.76
N ASP A 787 6.88 22.03 -40.60
CA ASP A 787 6.75 21.33 -39.31
C ASP A 787 5.56 20.34 -39.26
N ALA A 788 4.52 20.58 -40.06
CA ALA A 788 3.35 19.70 -40.14
C ALA A 788 3.51 18.53 -41.14
N ASP A 789 4.69 18.39 -41.74
CA ASP A 789 5.00 17.41 -42.80
C ASP A 789 4.00 17.46 -43.99
N ARG A 790 3.31 18.59 -44.15
CA ARG A 790 2.32 18.81 -45.23
C ARG A 790 2.96 19.17 -46.56
N GLY A 791 4.29 19.26 -46.60
CA GLY A 791 5.07 19.69 -47.75
C GLY A 791 4.93 21.18 -48.04
N LEU A 792 5.93 21.74 -48.72
CA LEU A 792 5.83 23.05 -49.33
C LEU A 792 4.95 22.94 -50.58
N SER A 793 4.11 23.95 -50.83
CA SER A 793 3.33 24.00 -52.06
C SER A 793 4.27 24.39 -53.21
N MET A 794 4.66 23.41 -54.02
CA MET A 794 5.56 23.58 -55.15
C MET A 794 4.77 23.56 -56.46
N ASN A 795 5.01 24.54 -57.33
CA ASN A 795 4.47 24.58 -58.67
C ASN A 795 5.59 24.40 -59.69
N PHE A 796 6.02 23.15 -59.87
CA PHE A 796 7.10 22.82 -60.80
C PHE A 796 6.69 23.08 -62.24
N THR A 797 7.50 23.84 -62.95
CA THR A 797 7.31 24.14 -64.37
C THR A 797 8.63 23.98 -65.11
N ARG A 798 8.54 23.82 -66.44
CA ARG A 798 9.72 23.90 -67.31
C ARG A 798 10.17 25.36 -67.33
N LEU A 799 11.33 25.62 -66.72
CA LEU A 799 11.88 26.96 -66.57
C LEU A 799 12.89 27.22 -67.67
N GLU A 800 12.43 27.92 -68.71
CA GLU A 800 13.28 28.42 -69.79
C GLU A 800 13.98 29.71 -69.34
N ASN A 801 15.26 29.87 -69.68
CA ASN A 801 16.04 31.10 -69.47
C ASN A 801 16.17 31.57 -68.00
N VAL A 802 16.79 30.72 -67.16
CA VAL A 802 17.11 31.06 -65.75
C VAL A 802 18.07 32.26 -65.64
N ALA A 803 18.84 32.53 -66.69
CA ALA A 803 19.71 33.71 -66.74
C ALA A 803 18.93 35.03 -66.59
N ALA A 804 17.71 35.11 -67.14
CA ALA A 804 16.84 36.28 -66.96
C ALA A 804 16.49 36.49 -65.50
N ILE A 805 16.14 35.42 -64.76
CA ILE A 805 15.78 35.50 -63.34
C ILE A 805 16.96 36.02 -62.50
N VAL A 806 18.15 35.48 -62.73
CA VAL A 806 19.36 35.91 -62.00
C VAL A 806 19.68 37.37 -62.30
N ASN A 807 19.58 37.78 -63.56
CA ASN A 807 19.84 39.17 -63.96
C ASN A 807 18.80 40.14 -63.38
N ASP A 808 17.52 39.79 -63.40
CA ASP A 808 16.43 40.61 -62.84
C ASP A 808 16.66 40.84 -61.33
N ILE A 809 17.03 39.77 -60.59
CA ILE A 809 17.29 39.88 -59.15
C ILE A 809 18.55 40.70 -58.87
N VAL A 810 19.61 40.52 -59.66
CA VAL A 810 20.83 41.33 -59.55
C VAL A 810 20.54 42.80 -59.82
N GLU A 811 19.70 43.11 -60.81
CA GLU A 811 19.31 44.48 -61.13
C GLU A 811 18.47 45.11 -60.00
N ILE A 812 17.53 44.36 -59.43
CA ILE A 812 16.67 44.82 -58.33
C ILE A 812 17.48 45.03 -57.05
N GLU A 813 18.29 44.05 -56.64
CA GLU A 813 19.06 44.09 -55.38
C GLU A 813 20.28 45.03 -55.46
N GLY A 814 20.84 45.19 -56.66
CA GLY A 814 21.95 46.10 -56.95
C GLY A 814 21.53 47.56 -57.16
N HIS A 815 20.23 47.84 -57.35
CA HIS A 815 19.74 49.19 -57.61
C HIS A 815 20.08 50.16 -56.45
N GLY A 816 20.84 51.21 -56.76
CA GLY A 816 21.23 52.24 -55.78
C GLY A 816 22.40 51.87 -54.86
N ARG A 817 23.19 50.84 -55.18
CA ARG A 817 24.38 50.43 -54.40
C ARG A 817 25.67 50.57 -55.19
N ASP A 818 26.32 51.72 -55.10
CA ASP A 818 27.54 52.03 -55.87
C ASP A 818 28.81 51.29 -55.40
N THR A 819 28.73 50.50 -54.32
CA THR A 819 29.88 49.84 -53.68
C THR A 819 30.03 48.36 -54.04
N HIS A 820 29.04 47.76 -54.70
CA HIS A 820 29.00 46.32 -54.99
C HIS A 820 28.98 46.08 -56.50
N PHE A 821 29.86 45.19 -56.97
CA PHE A 821 29.94 44.82 -58.39
C PHE A 821 29.41 43.39 -58.57
N PHE A 822 28.61 43.16 -59.61
CA PHE A 822 28.03 41.85 -59.86
C PHE A 822 28.65 41.19 -61.10
N GLU A 823 29.15 39.97 -60.95
CA GLU A 823 29.66 39.15 -62.05
C GLU A 823 28.77 37.91 -62.20
N VAL A 824 28.02 37.81 -63.30
CA VAL A 824 27.17 36.65 -63.61
C VAL A 824 27.85 35.80 -64.67
N GLY A 825 28.19 34.56 -64.32
CA GLY A 825 28.87 33.60 -65.19
C GLY A 825 28.09 32.29 -65.29
N LEU A 826 27.18 32.21 -66.25
CA LEU A 826 26.32 31.04 -66.47
C LEU A 826 26.73 30.27 -67.74
N PRO A 827 26.51 28.94 -67.82
CA PRO A 827 26.79 28.14 -69.02
C PRO A 827 25.98 28.62 -70.23
N ASP A 828 26.61 28.64 -71.41
CA ASP A 828 25.94 28.95 -72.69
C ASP A 828 26.20 27.82 -73.69
N PRO A 829 25.17 27.07 -74.16
CA PRO A 829 23.75 27.23 -73.85
C PRO A 829 23.37 26.74 -72.45
N LEU A 830 22.46 27.46 -71.79
CA LEU A 830 21.92 27.09 -70.48
C LEU A 830 20.82 26.02 -70.65
N PRO A 831 20.91 24.87 -69.99
CA PRO A 831 19.84 23.87 -70.03
C PRO A 831 18.61 24.33 -69.23
N ASP A 832 17.43 23.90 -69.66
CA ASP A 832 16.17 24.15 -68.96
C ASP A 832 16.14 23.44 -67.60
N LEU A 833 15.49 24.05 -66.61
CA LEU A 833 15.34 23.48 -65.27
C LEU A 833 13.91 23.00 -65.03
N TRP A 834 13.78 21.96 -64.19
CA TRP A 834 12.50 21.56 -63.62
C TRP A 834 12.35 22.18 -62.23
N ALA A 835 11.74 23.37 -62.16
CA ALA A 835 11.72 24.15 -60.93
C ALA A 835 10.45 25.00 -60.78
N ASP A 836 10.14 25.37 -59.55
CA ASP A 836 9.18 26.43 -59.26
C ASP A 836 9.90 27.78 -59.39
N ARG A 837 9.46 28.58 -60.36
CA ARG A 837 10.05 29.89 -60.66
C ARG A 837 10.06 30.82 -59.44
N ALA A 838 8.93 30.95 -58.75
CA ALA A 838 8.79 31.90 -57.65
C ALA A 838 9.65 31.49 -56.45
N LYS A 839 9.76 30.19 -56.19
CA LYS A 839 10.61 29.66 -55.11
C LYS A 839 12.09 29.73 -55.43
N LEU A 840 12.47 29.57 -56.70
CA LEU A 840 13.85 29.77 -57.12
C LEU A 840 14.25 31.25 -57.04
N GLU A 841 13.35 32.17 -57.44
CA GLU A 841 13.51 33.62 -57.23
C GLU A 841 13.74 33.97 -55.75
N GLU A 842 12.97 33.33 -54.85
CA GLU A 842 13.10 33.49 -53.39
C GLU A 842 14.47 33.03 -52.86
N VAL A 843 15.01 31.92 -53.36
CA VAL A 843 16.35 31.43 -53.00
C VAL A 843 17.44 32.40 -53.48
N PHE A 844 17.38 32.84 -54.74
CA PHE A 844 18.37 33.77 -55.29
C PHE A 844 18.34 35.13 -54.56
N ALA A 845 17.15 35.68 -54.31
CA ALA A 845 17.01 36.94 -53.58
C ALA A 845 17.59 36.84 -52.15
N ASN A 846 17.35 35.73 -51.45
CA ASN A 846 17.91 35.50 -50.12
C ASN A 846 19.44 35.37 -50.12
N LEU A 847 20.02 34.60 -51.05
CA LEU A 847 21.47 34.41 -51.11
C LEU A 847 22.20 35.66 -51.58
N ILE A 848 21.70 36.36 -52.62
CA ILE A 848 22.28 37.61 -53.12
C ILE A 848 22.11 38.73 -52.09
N GLY A 849 20.94 38.83 -51.46
CA GLY A 849 20.70 39.78 -50.37
C GLY A 849 21.64 39.58 -49.19
N ASN A 850 21.92 38.32 -48.82
CA ASN A 850 22.92 37.98 -47.80
C ASN A 850 24.34 38.36 -48.24
N ALA A 851 24.74 38.05 -49.48
CA ALA A 851 26.05 38.40 -50.03
C ALA A 851 26.31 39.92 -49.94
N ILE A 852 25.32 40.76 -50.25
CA ILE A 852 25.45 42.22 -50.13
C ILE A 852 25.51 42.64 -48.65
N LYS A 853 24.64 42.08 -47.82
CA LYS A 853 24.51 42.43 -46.40
C LYS A 853 25.77 42.10 -45.59
N PHE A 854 26.46 41.01 -45.92
CA PHE A 854 27.66 40.55 -45.22
C PHE A 854 28.97 41.02 -45.86
N SER A 855 28.91 41.84 -46.92
CA SER A 855 30.03 42.58 -47.52
C SER A 855 29.89 44.11 -47.30
N PRO A 856 29.96 44.61 -46.05
CA PRO A 856 29.66 46.01 -45.72
C PRO A 856 30.67 47.03 -46.30
N ARG A 857 31.84 46.58 -46.76
CA ARG A 857 32.86 47.43 -47.40
C ARG A 857 32.71 47.50 -48.92
N GLY A 858 31.64 46.93 -49.47
CA GLY A 858 31.55 46.66 -50.91
C GLY A 858 32.31 45.38 -51.28
N GLY A 859 32.45 45.14 -52.57
CA GLY A 859 33.13 43.96 -53.11
C GLY A 859 32.44 43.38 -54.32
N THR A 860 33.04 42.34 -54.90
CA THR A 860 32.47 41.65 -56.06
C THR A 860 31.60 40.47 -55.61
N ILE A 861 30.33 40.47 -56.00
CA ILE A 861 29.41 39.35 -55.80
C ILE A 861 29.35 38.56 -57.10
N ARG A 862 29.72 37.27 -57.04
CA ARG A 862 29.81 36.40 -58.21
C ARG A 862 28.71 35.37 -58.17
N VAL A 863 27.89 35.31 -59.22
CA VAL A 863 26.88 34.26 -59.41
C VAL A 863 27.33 33.37 -60.56
N ARG A 864 27.65 32.10 -60.28
CA ARG A 864 28.07 31.13 -61.30
C ARG A 864 27.13 29.95 -61.39
N GLY A 865 27.05 29.37 -62.58
CA GLY A 865 26.36 28.11 -62.86
C GLY A 865 27.32 27.10 -63.47
N GLU A 866 27.29 25.86 -63.01
CA GLU A 866 28.13 24.78 -63.53
C GLU A 866 27.30 23.49 -63.66
N LEU A 867 27.40 22.84 -64.82
CA LEU A 867 26.71 21.58 -65.07
C LEU A 867 27.35 20.47 -64.23
N HIS A 868 26.55 19.75 -63.45
CA HIS A 868 27.02 18.68 -62.58
C HIS A 868 26.13 17.44 -62.69
N GLY A 869 26.29 16.70 -63.80
CA GLY A 869 25.49 15.52 -64.10
C GLY A 869 24.04 15.90 -64.47
N PRO A 870 23.01 15.28 -63.85
CA PRO A 870 21.59 15.60 -64.10
C PRO A 870 21.11 16.88 -63.38
N MET A 871 22.03 17.62 -62.76
CA MET A 871 21.74 18.80 -61.95
C MET A 871 22.58 19.99 -62.43
N LEU A 872 22.03 21.20 -62.32
CA LEU A 872 22.78 22.45 -62.47
C LEU A 872 23.17 22.95 -61.07
N ARG A 873 24.47 23.18 -60.83
CA ARG A 873 24.98 23.74 -59.59
C ARG A 873 25.13 25.25 -59.73
N PHE A 874 24.45 26.01 -58.88
CA PHE A 874 24.65 27.43 -58.72
C PHE A 874 25.61 27.73 -57.56
N SER A 875 26.36 28.81 -57.67
CA SER A 875 27.16 29.36 -56.57
C SER A 875 27.05 30.87 -56.49
N VAL A 876 26.81 31.40 -55.30
CA VAL A 876 26.81 32.84 -54.99
C VAL A 876 27.97 33.12 -54.03
N SER A 877 28.95 33.91 -54.47
CA SER A 877 30.19 34.20 -53.74
C SER A 877 30.28 35.70 -53.41
N ASP A 878 30.69 36.02 -52.18
CA ASP A 878 30.94 37.37 -51.69
C ASP A 878 32.36 37.54 -51.15
N GLU A 879 32.85 38.78 -51.10
CA GLU A 879 34.16 39.17 -50.52
C GLU A 879 33.97 39.85 -49.14
N GLY A 880 33.03 39.33 -48.37
CA GLY A 880 32.59 39.88 -47.09
C GLY A 880 33.37 39.39 -45.88
N ILE A 881 32.70 39.42 -44.72
CA ILE A 881 33.32 39.13 -43.42
C ILE A 881 33.71 37.66 -43.22
N GLY A 882 33.15 36.73 -44.01
CA GLY A 882 33.33 35.29 -43.84
C GLY A 882 32.79 34.73 -42.52
N MET A 883 32.96 33.42 -42.30
CA MET A 883 32.41 32.67 -41.16
C MET A 883 33.38 31.60 -40.64
N SER A 884 33.35 31.34 -39.33
CA SER A 884 34.13 30.27 -38.71
C SER A 884 33.62 28.88 -39.12
N LYS A 885 34.47 27.84 -39.00
CA LYS A 885 34.04 26.45 -39.27
C LYS A 885 32.92 25.96 -38.34
N ALA A 886 32.89 26.43 -37.09
CA ALA A 886 31.85 26.07 -36.14
C ALA A 886 30.50 26.65 -36.54
N ASP A 887 30.51 27.87 -37.07
CA ASP A 887 29.31 28.57 -37.52
C ASP A 887 28.76 28.00 -38.84
N GLN A 888 29.65 27.60 -39.76
CA GLN A 888 29.26 26.95 -41.02
C GLN A 888 28.42 25.67 -40.78
N ALA A 889 28.74 24.89 -39.75
CA ALA A 889 28.00 23.67 -39.41
C ALA A 889 26.58 23.93 -38.89
N ARG A 890 26.28 25.15 -38.43
CA ARG A 890 25.00 25.54 -37.84
C ARG A 890 24.18 26.47 -38.75
N LEU A 891 24.76 26.96 -39.84
CA LEU A 891 24.23 28.04 -40.69
C LEU A 891 22.81 27.80 -41.24
N PHE A 892 22.46 26.56 -41.56
CA PHE A 892 21.15 26.20 -42.11
C PHE A 892 20.15 25.73 -41.04
N ARG A 893 20.47 25.87 -39.75
CA ARG A 893 19.52 25.59 -38.66
C ARG A 893 18.60 26.79 -38.46
N ARG A 894 17.42 26.50 -37.90
CA ARG A 894 16.38 27.50 -37.62
C ARG A 894 16.87 28.52 -36.58
N PHE A 895 16.56 29.80 -36.80
CA PHE A 895 16.89 30.94 -35.92
C PHE A 895 18.39 31.17 -35.67
N GLU A 896 19.28 30.51 -36.40
CA GLU A 896 20.71 30.68 -36.20
C GLU A 896 21.22 32.02 -36.74
N ARG A 897 22.04 32.68 -35.93
CA ARG A 897 22.73 33.93 -36.28
C ARG A 897 24.20 33.80 -35.89
N VAL A 898 25.05 33.85 -36.90
CA VAL A 898 26.49 33.62 -36.79
C VAL A 898 27.24 34.91 -36.39
N GLY A 899 28.09 34.84 -35.36
CA GLY A 899 29.13 35.84 -35.01
C GLY A 899 28.81 36.88 -33.92
N ALA A 900 29.71 37.03 -32.93
CA ALA A 900 29.62 38.01 -31.82
C ALA A 900 29.76 39.49 -32.25
N SER A 901 30.41 39.74 -33.40
CA SER A 901 30.61 41.06 -34.02
C SER A 901 29.48 41.45 -34.99
N VAL A 902 28.54 40.54 -35.26
CA VAL A 902 27.46 40.66 -36.27
C VAL A 902 26.11 41.08 -35.67
N SER A 903 26.03 41.26 -34.35
CA SER A 903 24.83 41.70 -33.61
C SER A 903 24.16 42.97 -34.17
N ARG A 904 24.91 43.83 -34.88
CA ARG A 904 24.38 45.06 -35.51
C ARG A 904 23.72 44.88 -36.87
N ILE A 905 23.84 43.73 -37.54
CA ILE A 905 23.27 43.53 -38.88
C ILE A 905 21.88 42.86 -38.77
N PRO A 906 20.78 43.56 -39.11
CA PRO A 906 19.41 43.08 -38.87
C PRO A 906 19.05 41.88 -39.75
N GLY A 907 18.48 40.81 -39.17
CA GLY A 907 17.97 39.63 -39.91
C GLY A 907 17.30 38.60 -39.00
N THR A 908 16.37 37.83 -39.56
CA THR A 908 15.47 36.89 -38.85
C THR A 908 16.09 35.52 -38.54
N GLY A 909 17.22 35.16 -39.19
CA GLY A 909 17.82 33.82 -39.06
C GLY A 909 17.00 32.70 -39.70
N LEU A 910 15.97 33.03 -40.50
CA LEU A 910 15.07 32.06 -41.13
C LEU A 910 15.33 31.88 -42.64
N GLY A 911 15.88 32.90 -43.32
CA GLY A 911 16.03 32.88 -44.78
C GLY A 911 16.86 31.69 -45.31
N LEU A 912 17.98 31.36 -44.67
CA LEU A 912 18.82 30.23 -45.09
C LEU A 912 18.17 28.86 -44.77
N PHE A 913 17.43 28.75 -43.66
CA PHE A 913 16.66 27.55 -43.32
C PHE A 913 15.56 27.29 -44.35
N ILE A 914 14.85 28.34 -44.79
CA ILE A 914 13.84 28.25 -45.84
C ILE A 914 14.50 27.90 -47.18
N CYS A 915 15.62 28.53 -47.54
CA CYS A 915 16.35 28.20 -48.78
C CYS A 915 16.73 26.72 -48.84
N LYS A 916 17.17 26.14 -47.72
CA LYS A 916 17.47 24.71 -47.64
C LYS A 916 16.26 23.85 -47.97
N HIS A 917 15.12 24.09 -47.32
CA HIS A 917 13.90 23.31 -47.57
C HIS A 917 13.33 23.53 -48.97
N LEU A 918 13.43 24.74 -49.52
CA LEU A 918 13.04 25.01 -50.91
C LEU A 918 13.91 24.22 -51.88
N ILE A 919 15.23 24.21 -51.72
CA ILE A 919 16.15 23.46 -52.58
C ILE A 919 15.98 21.94 -52.43
N GLU A 920 15.81 21.45 -51.20
CA GLU A 920 15.51 20.04 -50.93
C GLU A 920 14.17 19.61 -51.54
N ALA A 921 13.14 20.47 -51.49
CA ALA A 921 11.87 20.24 -52.17
C ALA A 921 12.02 20.16 -53.69
N HIS A 922 12.99 20.88 -54.27
CA HIS A 922 13.38 20.74 -55.69
C HIS A 922 14.20 19.48 -55.99
N GLY A 923 14.54 18.66 -55.00
CA GLY A 923 15.41 17.49 -55.16
C GLY A 923 16.90 17.81 -55.24
N GLY A 924 17.30 19.02 -54.82
CA GLY A 924 18.68 19.48 -54.77
C GLY A 924 19.26 19.54 -53.35
N ASN A 925 20.50 19.99 -53.24
CA ASN A 925 21.19 20.23 -51.97
C ASN A 925 21.76 21.65 -51.93
N VAL A 926 21.86 22.25 -50.73
CA VAL A 926 22.51 23.54 -50.48
C VAL A 926 23.60 23.42 -49.41
N TRP A 927 24.73 24.10 -49.58
CA TRP A 927 25.81 24.18 -48.60
C TRP A 927 26.59 25.49 -48.73
N ALA A 928 27.50 25.76 -47.80
CA ALA A 928 28.34 26.95 -47.82
C ALA A 928 29.80 26.61 -47.51
N GLU A 929 30.72 27.34 -48.14
CA GLU A 929 32.15 27.32 -47.90
C GLU A 929 32.60 28.74 -47.57
N SER A 930 33.32 28.95 -46.47
CA SER A 930 33.73 30.29 -46.06
C SER A 930 35.04 30.28 -45.30
N THR A 931 35.80 31.36 -45.44
CA THR A 931 37.00 31.65 -44.64
C THR A 931 36.83 33.01 -44.00
N GLU A 932 37.06 33.11 -42.70
CA GLU A 932 36.88 34.34 -41.93
C GLU A 932 37.79 35.45 -42.48
N GLY A 933 37.20 36.58 -42.87
CA GLY A 933 37.88 37.73 -43.48
C GLY A 933 38.10 37.67 -44.99
N GLU A 934 37.81 36.55 -45.66
CA GLU A 934 37.95 36.39 -47.12
C GLU A 934 36.60 36.31 -47.86
N GLY A 935 35.50 36.10 -47.13
CA GLY A 935 34.14 36.05 -47.67
C GLY A 935 33.50 34.67 -47.62
N SER A 936 32.34 34.51 -48.26
CA SER A 936 31.56 33.26 -48.24
C SER A 936 31.12 32.87 -49.65
N THR A 937 31.00 31.57 -49.90
CA THR A 937 30.42 31.02 -51.12
C THR A 937 29.33 30.03 -50.76
N PHE A 938 28.11 30.31 -51.23
CA PHE A 938 26.94 29.46 -51.07
C PHE A 938 26.70 28.69 -52.35
N HIS A 939 26.53 27.38 -52.25
CA HIS A 939 26.29 26.48 -53.37
C HIS A 939 24.93 25.82 -53.24
N PHE A 940 24.21 25.66 -54.36
CA PHE A 940 23.03 24.81 -54.40
C PHE A 940 22.83 24.12 -55.74
N THR A 941 22.09 23.02 -55.78
CA THR A 941 21.79 22.27 -57.01
C THR A 941 20.31 22.27 -57.35
N VAL A 942 19.98 22.25 -58.64
CA VAL A 942 18.60 22.18 -59.16
C VAL A 942 18.56 21.18 -60.32
N PRO A 943 17.55 20.31 -60.42
CA PRO A 943 17.47 19.33 -61.50
C PRO A 943 17.21 19.97 -62.87
N LEU A 944 17.85 19.39 -63.89
CA LEU A 944 17.59 19.72 -65.28
C LEU A 944 16.21 19.19 -65.69
N TYR A 945 15.58 19.85 -66.66
CA TYR A 945 14.39 19.32 -67.31
C TYR A 945 14.81 18.19 -68.28
N ASP A 946 14.47 16.94 -67.95
CA ASP A 946 14.88 15.74 -68.70
C ASP A 946 13.88 15.30 -69.78
N GLY A 947 12.72 15.97 -69.88
CA GLY A 947 11.75 15.78 -70.96
C GLY A 947 11.03 14.42 -70.99
N GLN A 948 11.25 13.54 -70.00
CA GLN A 948 10.56 12.24 -69.87
C GLN A 948 10.04 12.05 -68.44
N ASP A 949 8.80 11.56 -68.31
CA ASP A 949 8.05 11.25 -67.07
C ASP A 949 7.35 12.42 -66.35
N GLN A 950 6.30 12.95 -66.99
CA GLN A 950 5.37 13.93 -66.40
C GLN A 950 4.01 13.34 -65.96
N GLU A 951 3.62 12.13 -66.33
CA GLU A 951 2.39 11.51 -65.80
C GLU A 951 2.60 10.72 -64.49
N ALA A 952 3.84 10.34 -64.16
CA ALA A 952 4.14 9.51 -62.98
C ALA A 952 4.42 10.31 -61.70
N ARG A 953 4.79 11.59 -61.80
CA ARG A 953 5.11 12.46 -60.64
C ARG A 953 3.92 13.29 -60.14
N ASP A 954 2.89 13.49 -60.96
CA ASP A 954 1.64 14.17 -60.57
C ASP A 954 0.69 13.26 -59.75
N ALA A 955 0.92 11.94 -59.76
CA ALA A 955 0.27 11.02 -58.84
C ALA A 955 0.98 11.09 -57.47
N GLY A 956 0.54 12.03 -56.62
CA GLY A 956 1.02 12.15 -55.24
C GLY A 956 0.92 10.83 -54.45
N PRO A 957 1.61 10.71 -53.30
CA PRO A 957 1.59 9.49 -52.52
C PRO A 957 0.17 9.17 -52.08
N CYS A 958 -0.33 7.98 -52.45
CA CYS A 958 -1.52 7.42 -51.84
C CYS A 958 -1.31 7.36 -50.32
N GLN A 959 -2.11 8.12 -49.58
CA GLN A 959 -2.21 8.02 -48.13
C GLN A 959 -2.60 6.59 -47.74
N ASN A 960 -1.73 5.94 -46.97
CA ASN A 960 -2.07 4.83 -46.08
C ASN A 960 -1.86 5.31 -44.65
#